data_AF-A0A0S8KQU9-F1
#
_entry.id   AF-A0A0S8KQU9-F1
#
_cell.length_a   1.000
_cell.length_b   1.000
_cell.length_c   1.000
_cell.angle_alpha   90.00
_cell.angle_beta   90.00
_cell.angle_gamma   90.00
#
_symmetry.space_group_name_H-M   'P 1'
#
loop_
_entity.id
_entity.type
_entity.pdbx_description
1 polymer ?
#
loop_
_entity_poly.entity_id
_entity_poly.type
_entity_poly.pdbx_seq_one_letter_code
_entity_poly.pdbx_strand_id
1 'polypeptide(L)'
;MTREKNISLGILACVLVSLLLVPAFGREQSSESVRMTEGRVRELAQEMLAGKRVRVRVYNNWQADPRAYEIVNVPLDGLSVRFDTVKQALPDISKSAVIVLAAEDQNEQVLALVVADSICVERCKEKGSFSIWPRPHDTKDPKWWTFNDALGVGIPKASVEIFVRGTSDKDPRIFLRKTATDEQGLLEMSHLFGDLRQFSFVFSHADYGICNIDRYLHDQSDLVVPLVHKATEAYQRSIRGTVVDSKGKPVGGAIVRCYNVRTLGEGLINSLHGWAYETLTDKEGAFSLYLPNENRKDERGYLIPPKSKYHVRIEAPNKLGLLPHVEPIENGKEALIILEPGNNFRTFVFEDTDGPITDPNKLRQINLTLNRPDGGRLTFGYSDLKDGGLFPPGEYRATTGIGTEGYNFEPMQVSHDSPEELVFKLSDSILYYGQVVHGLTGESMAGAFVIGMNSKASGNLSMITAEQWQAMHALPADPCLDDPALKQLHKIYGFNRIVRTDERGWFEMGFRPGGQLYGFVAFEENYLGLMHRKHALKPDENRYAKVPTMKLFPAATVFVEPRVDQKRLSIWPRWVIDENDNSVWVREFLATDDRKESLFTYDSWLKPNQAQSFHIPAGLSLRVKLDTPYDRQWCPIDIPKVINVAQGQVLDLGRHDFKPTLEVSVKVVNSLGQTVEGVPVRMLRDGKIWSVAHNADESGVSRFNVIPDSEGQFGVSYHGEGGVNLRETISYRIEADTEAGREFVLQLSDQMLYHLFK
;
A
#
# COMPACT_ATOMS: atom_id res chain seq x y z
N MET A 1 -11.89 72.61 -20.06
CA MET A 1 -12.33 72.48 -18.65
C MET A 1 -12.61 71.00 -18.40
N THR A 2 -11.57 70.22 -18.20
CA THR A 2 -11.62 68.77 -17.96
C THR A 2 -11.13 68.55 -16.54
N ARG A 3 -12.06 68.28 -15.62
CA ARG A 3 -11.77 67.92 -14.22
C ARG A 3 -11.27 66.48 -14.21
N GLU A 4 -9.97 66.27 -14.10
CA GLU A 4 -9.41 65.00 -13.66
C GLU A 4 -9.83 64.79 -12.20
N LYS A 5 -10.70 63.79 -11.98
CA LYS A 5 -10.97 63.27 -10.64
C LYS A 5 -9.80 62.35 -10.29
N ASN A 6 -8.84 62.87 -9.52
CA ASN A 6 -7.91 62.03 -8.77
C ASN A 6 -8.72 61.25 -7.71
N ILE A 7 -9.16 60.05 -8.08
CA ILE A 7 -9.66 59.07 -7.13
C ILE A 7 -8.44 58.62 -6.31
N SER A 8 -8.50 58.84 -4.99
CA SER A 8 -7.45 58.41 -4.08
C SER A 8 -7.19 56.90 -4.24
N LEU A 9 -5.92 56.51 -4.35
CA LEU A 9 -5.48 55.11 -4.37
C LEU A 9 -6.10 54.29 -3.21
N GLY A 10 -6.38 54.94 -2.07
CA GLY A 10 -7.03 54.32 -0.92
C GLY A 10 -8.49 53.92 -1.18
N ILE A 11 -9.24 54.70 -1.96
CA ILE A 11 -10.64 54.38 -2.30
C ILE A 11 -10.69 53.21 -3.30
N LEU A 12 -9.77 53.19 -4.26
CA LEU A 12 -9.71 52.11 -5.26
C LEU A 12 -9.21 50.80 -4.66
N ALA A 13 -8.25 50.85 -3.74
CA ALA A 13 -7.83 49.69 -2.94
C ALA A 13 -8.99 49.19 -2.06
N CYS A 14 -9.76 50.08 -1.42
CA CYS A 14 -10.98 49.69 -0.70
C CYS A 14 -12.02 49.03 -1.63
N VAL A 15 -12.15 49.46 -2.89
CA VAL A 15 -13.08 48.84 -3.85
C VAL A 15 -12.59 47.44 -4.27
N LEU A 16 -11.30 47.26 -4.55
CA LEU A 16 -10.71 45.93 -4.82
C LEU A 16 -10.82 45.00 -3.62
N VAL A 17 -10.52 45.48 -2.41
CA VAL A 17 -10.72 44.75 -1.14
C VAL A 17 -12.19 44.38 -0.96
N SER A 18 -13.11 45.30 -1.23
CA SER A 18 -14.56 45.04 -1.10
C SER A 18 -15.10 44.11 -2.20
N LEU A 19 -14.44 43.99 -3.35
CA LEU A 19 -14.86 43.09 -4.44
C LEU A 19 -14.18 41.72 -4.37
N LEU A 20 -12.98 41.64 -3.79
CA LEU A 20 -12.25 40.40 -3.53
C LEU A 20 -12.67 39.73 -2.21
N LEU A 21 -13.14 40.49 -1.20
CA LEU A 21 -13.51 39.96 0.13
C LEU A 21 -15.01 39.87 0.42
N VAL A 22 -15.92 40.39 -0.42
CA VAL A 22 -17.37 40.27 -0.14
C VAL A 22 -17.84 38.85 -0.49
N PRO A 23 -18.24 38.03 0.48
CA PRO A 23 -18.90 36.77 0.19
C PRO A 23 -20.28 37.10 -0.39
N ALA A 24 -20.73 36.34 -1.36
CA ALA A 24 -22.11 36.40 -1.85
C ALA A 24 -23.08 35.85 -0.78
N PHE A 25 -23.26 36.57 0.34
CA PHE A 25 -24.35 36.33 1.27
C PHE A 25 -25.67 36.81 0.66
N GLY A 26 -26.71 36.03 0.92
CA GLY A 26 -27.95 36.00 0.15
C GLY A 26 -28.83 37.25 0.21
N ARG A 27 -29.82 37.19 -0.69
CA ARG A 27 -31.07 37.98 -0.76
C ARG A 27 -31.37 38.79 0.51
N GLU A 28 -31.32 40.11 0.41
CA GLU A 28 -32.52 40.96 0.45
C GLU A 28 -32.22 42.41 0.02
N GLN A 29 -33.05 42.88 -0.92
CA GLN A 29 -33.48 44.24 -1.25
C GLN A 29 -32.47 45.41 -1.36
N SER A 30 -32.25 45.76 -2.64
CA SER A 30 -32.28 47.11 -3.20
C SER A 30 -31.43 48.21 -2.56
N SER A 31 -30.14 48.20 -2.90
CA SER A 31 -29.51 49.37 -3.50
C SER A 31 -28.70 48.90 -4.71
N GLU A 32 -28.72 49.66 -5.82
CA GLU A 32 -27.96 49.37 -7.04
C GLU A 32 -26.45 49.36 -6.75
N SER A 33 -25.91 48.23 -6.28
CA SER A 33 -24.48 47.98 -6.35
C SER A 33 -24.16 47.50 -7.76
N VAL A 34 -23.41 48.31 -8.49
CA VAL A 34 -22.86 47.95 -9.81
C VAL A 34 -21.98 46.72 -9.61
N ARG A 35 -22.49 45.53 -9.94
CA ARG A 35 -21.68 44.30 -10.00
C ARG A 35 -20.69 44.45 -11.16
N MET A 36 -19.45 44.81 -10.85
CA MET A 36 -18.37 44.77 -11.83
C MET A 36 -18.15 43.32 -12.29
N THR A 37 -17.98 43.12 -13.59
CA THR A 37 -17.61 41.83 -14.16
C THR A 37 -16.15 41.52 -13.82
N GLU A 38 -15.79 40.24 -13.71
CA GLU A 38 -14.40 39.79 -13.47
C GLU A 38 -13.40 40.43 -14.45
N GLY A 39 -13.81 40.58 -15.71
CA GLY A 39 -13.02 41.26 -16.74
C GLY A 39 -12.67 42.71 -16.36
N ARG A 40 -13.63 43.47 -15.80
CA ARG A 40 -13.39 44.86 -15.39
C ARG A 40 -12.50 44.97 -14.16
N VAL A 41 -12.63 44.03 -13.22
CA VAL A 41 -11.76 43.95 -12.03
C VAL A 41 -10.32 43.64 -12.45
N ARG A 42 -10.15 42.74 -13.42
CA ARG A 42 -8.85 42.39 -13.99
C ARG A 42 -8.18 43.55 -14.73
N GLU A 43 -8.94 44.31 -15.52
CA GLU A 43 -8.45 45.54 -16.20
C GLU A 43 -7.97 46.58 -15.19
N LEU A 44 -8.75 46.86 -14.15
CA LEU A 44 -8.36 47.80 -13.09
C LEU A 44 -7.09 47.36 -12.38
N ALA A 45 -6.95 46.07 -12.09
CA ALA A 45 -5.74 45.54 -11.49
C ALA A 45 -4.52 45.67 -12.42
N GLN A 46 -4.68 45.47 -13.73
CA GLN A 46 -3.62 45.73 -14.71
C GLN A 46 -3.19 47.19 -14.71
N GLU A 47 -4.13 48.13 -14.69
CA GLU A 47 -3.86 49.56 -14.63
C GLU A 47 -3.13 49.94 -13.33
N MET A 48 -3.58 49.42 -12.19
CA MET A 48 -2.98 49.72 -10.88
C MET A 48 -1.58 49.12 -10.70
N LEU A 49 -1.31 47.98 -11.32
CA LEU A 49 -0.03 47.28 -11.22
C LEU A 49 0.93 47.62 -12.37
N ALA A 50 0.53 48.49 -13.29
CA ALA A 50 1.37 48.93 -14.39
C ALA A 50 2.68 49.56 -13.87
N GLY A 51 3.82 49.04 -14.35
CA GLY A 51 5.16 49.51 -13.96
C GLY A 51 5.61 49.10 -12.55
N LYS A 52 4.80 48.34 -11.81
CA LYS A 52 5.17 47.82 -10.49
C LYS A 52 6.15 46.66 -10.60
N ARG A 53 6.90 46.46 -9.52
CA ARG A 53 7.81 45.33 -9.36
C ARG A 53 7.28 44.43 -8.26
N VAL A 54 7.34 43.13 -8.50
CA VAL A 54 6.93 42.11 -7.55
C VAL A 54 8.15 41.42 -6.96
N ARG A 55 8.05 41.02 -5.69
CA ARG A 55 9.09 40.25 -5.00
C ARG A 55 8.80 38.77 -5.17
N VAL A 56 9.78 38.02 -5.66
CA VAL A 56 9.70 36.56 -5.79
C VAL A 56 10.85 35.90 -5.06
N ARG A 57 10.58 34.77 -4.41
CA ARG A 57 11.61 33.90 -3.84
C ARG A 57 12.15 32.99 -4.93
N VAL A 58 13.46 32.82 -5.00
CA VAL A 58 14.13 31.93 -5.95
C VAL A 58 14.92 30.89 -5.18
N TYR A 59 14.49 29.64 -5.27
CA TYR A 59 15.15 28.48 -4.67
C TYR A 59 16.11 27.90 -5.70
N ASN A 60 17.33 28.43 -5.74
CA ASN A 60 18.30 28.09 -6.79
C ASN A 60 18.99 26.74 -6.56
N ASN A 61 19.13 26.34 -5.30
CA ASN A 61 19.84 25.14 -4.87
C ASN A 61 19.03 24.33 -3.85
N TRP A 62 17.74 24.14 -4.13
CA TRP A 62 16.80 23.47 -3.22
C TRP A 62 17.21 22.03 -2.89
N GLN A 63 18.02 21.38 -3.74
CA GLN A 63 18.53 20.04 -3.49
C GLN A 63 19.47 20.00 -2.27
N ALA A 64 20.29 21.05 -2.09
CA ALA A 64 21.23 21.14 -0.99
C ALA A 64 20.57 21.67 0.29
N ASP A 65 19.74 22.71 0.14
CA ASP A 65 18.96 23.26 1.24
C ASP A 65 17.57 23.70 0.74
N PRO A 66 16.49 22.98 1.09
CA PRO A 66 15.14 23.32 0.67
C PRO A 66 14.61 24.61 1.32
N ARG A 67 15.32 25.17 2.31
CA ARG A 67 14.97 26.43 3.01
C ARG A 67 15.69 27.63 2.45
N ALA A 68 16.80 27.44 1.74
CA ALA A 68 17.59 28.54 1.20
C ALA A 68 16.94 29.12 -0.06
N TYR A 69 16.64 30.40 -0.02
CA TYR A 69 16.15 31.16 -1.17
C TYR A 69 16.69 32.59 -1.17
N GLU A 70 16.68 33.19 -2.35
CA GLU A 70 16.97 34.61 -2.54
C GLU A 70 15.69 35.35 -2.92
N ILE A 71 15.50 36.57 -2.45
CA ILE A 71 14.37 37.41 -2.88
C ILE A 71 14.85 38.37 -3.96
N VAL A 72 14.23 38.29 -5.14
CA VAL A 72 14.52 39.20 -6.25
C VAL A 72 13.30 40.05 -6.60
N ASN A 73 13.56 41.29 -6.99
CA ASN A 73 12.52 42.21 -7.46
C ASN A 73 12.45 42.13 -8.98
N VAL A 74 11.29 41.80 -9.55
CA VAL A 74 11.10 41.66 -10.99
C VAL A 74 9.96 42.54 -11.50
N PRO A 75 10.10 43.20 -12.67
CA PRO A 75 9.03 43.99 -13.24
C PRO A 75 7.85 43.09 -13.66
N LEU A 76 6.63 43.58 -13.49
CA LEU A 76 5.43 42.92 -14.03
C LEU A 76 5.25 43.23 -15.53
N ASP A 77 4.83 42.22 -16.29
CA ASP A 77 4.33 42.33 -17.65
C ASP A 77 2.80 42.11 -17.61
N GLY A 78 2.05 43.21 -17.47
CA GLY A 78 0.63 43.17 -17.11
C GLY A 78 0.41 42.54 -15.74
N LEU A 79 -0.29 41.41 -15.69
CA LEU A 79 -0.48 40.60 -14.47
C LEU A 79 0.39 39.34 -14.47
N SER A 80 1.53 39.36 -15.15
CA SER A 80 2.42 38.21 -15.24
C SER A 80 3.86 38.56 -14.88
N VAL A 81 4.58 37.56 -14.39
CA VAL A 81 6.03 37.58 -14.21
C VAL A 81 6.66 36.75 -15.30
N ARG A 82 7.62 37.32 -16.03
CA ARG A 82 8.32 36.60 -17.10
C ARG A 82 9.61 35.95 -16.59
N PHE A 83 9.89 34.71 -17.00
CA PHE A 83 11.08 33.98 -16.54
C PHE A 83 12.41 34.63 -16.99
N ASP A 84 12.42 35.29 -18.14
CA ASP A 84 13.60 36.03 -18.62
C ASP A 84 13.96 37.21 -17.72
N THR A 85 12.96 37.93 -17.19
CA THR A 85 13.19 39.02 -16.23
C THR A 85 13.71 38.53 -14.87
N VAL A 86 13.30 37.33 -14.44
CA VAL A 86 13.86 36.68 -13.23
C VAL A 86 15.32 36.32 -13.44
N LYS A 87 15.67 35.76 -14.60
CA LYS A 87 17.06 35.45 -14.99
C LYS A 87 17.95 36.69 -15.10
N GLN A 88 17.41 37.80 -15.56
CA GLN A 88 18.14 39.06 -15.58
C GLN A 88 18.42 39.58 -14.17
N ALA A 89 17.48 39.37 -13.24
CA ALA A 89 17.66 39.75 -11.84
C ALA A 89 18.59 38.78 -11.07
N LEU A 90 18.69 37.52 -11.50
CA LEU A 90 19.59 36.50 -10.97
C LEU A 90 20.26 35.71 -12.11
N PRO A 91 21.41 36.17 -12.64
CA PRO A 91 22.05 35.59 -13.82
C PRO A 91 22.42 34.11 -13.70
N ASP A 92 22.83 33.66 -12.51
CA ASP A 92 23.29 32.28 -12.24
C ASP A 92 22.15 31.33 -11.80
N ILE A 93 20.92 31.58 -12.26
CA ILE A 93 19.77 30.74 -11.92
C ILE A 93 19.81 29.37 -12.64
N SER A 94 19.73 28.31 -11.85
CA SER A 94 19.65 26.91 -12.26
C SER A 94 18.40 26.65 -13.09
N LYS A 95 18.51 25.76 -14.10
CA LYS A 95 17.34 25.27 -14.85
C LYS A 95 16.33 24.51 -13.97
N SER A 96 16.76 24.05 -12.79
CA SER A 96 15.90 23.36 -11.82
C SER A 96 15.34 24.29 -10.74
N ALA A 97 15.66 25.60 -10.79
CA ALA A 97 15.23 26.55 -9.78
C ALA A 97 13.70 26.64 -9.69
N VAL A 98 13.21 26.89 -8.48
CA VAL A 98 11.79 27.13 -8.22
C VAL A 98 11.58 28.58 -7.86
N ILE A 99 10.53 29.18 -8.42
CA ILE A 99 10.15 30.57 -8.19
C ILE A 99 8.84 30.55 -7.42
N VAL A 100 8.81 31.26 -6.29
CA VAL A 100 7.63 31.41 -5.43
C VAL A 100 7.19 32.85 -5.37
N LEU A 101 5.89 33.08 -5.54
CA LEU A 101 5.23 34.34 -5.30
C LEU A 101 4.20 34.17 -4.19
N ALA A 102 4.36 34.91 -3.10
CA ALA A 102 3.41 34.95 -1.99
C ALA A 102 3.12 36.40 -1.58
N ALA A 103 1.93 36.65 -1.04
CA ALA A 103 1.51 37.98 -0.58
C ALA A 103 2.38 38.49 0.57
N GLU A 104 2.79 37.61 1.48
CA GLU A 104 3.64 37.91 2.64
C GLU A 104 5.04 38.45 2.26
N ASP A 105 5.49 38.25 1.03
CA ASP A 105 6.77 38.78 0.55
C ASP A 105 6.67 40.20 -0.03
N GLN A 106 5.46 40.69 -0.29
CA GLN A 106 5.26 41.95 -1.02
C GLN A 106 5.36 43.16 -0.09
N ASN A 107 6.12 44.17 -0.52
CA ASN A 107 6.20 45.44 0.21
C ASN A 107 5.04 46.39 -0.15
N GLU A 108 4.43 46.22 -1.33
CA GLU A 108 3.31 47.05 -1.76
C GLU A 108 1.98 46.39 -1.41
N GLN A 109 1.15 47.08 -0.64
CA GLN A 109 -0.15 46.57 -0.18
C GLN A 109 -1.07 46.15 -1.33
N VAL A 110 -1.05 46.87 -2.46
CA VAL A 110 -1.86 46.52 -3.64
C VAL A 110 -1.42 45.18 -4.25
N LEU A 111 -0.12 44.88 -4.29
CA LEU A 111 0.39 43.59 -4.75
C LEU A 111 0.02 42.46 -3.79
N ALA A 112 0.18 42.70 -2.48
CA ALA A 112 -0.24 41.74 -1.46
C ALA A 112 -1.74 41.43 -1.57
N LEU A 113 -2.59 42.43 -1.84
CA LEU A 113 -4.03 42.27 -2.04
C LEU A 113 -4.40 41.51 -3.32
N VAL A 114 -3.66 41.71 -4.42
CA VAL A 114 -3.92 41.00 -5.68
C VAL A 114 -3.50 39.53 -5.57
N VAL A 115 -2.40 39.24 -4.88
CA VAL A 115 -1.95 37.87 -4.62
C VAL A 115 -2.82 37.19 -3.55
N ALA A 116 -3.31 37.95 -2.58
CA ALA A 116 -4.19 37.52 -1.50
C ALA A 116 -3.65 36.27 -0.74
N ASP A 117 -4.49 35.26 -0.56
CA ASP A 117 -4.17 33.98 0.07
C ASP A 117 -3.52 32.96 -0.90
N SER A 118 -3.25 33.38 -2.14
CA SER A 118 -2.74 32.52 -3.17
C SER A 118 -1.21 32.50 -3.19
N ILE A 119 -0.63 31.32 -3.43
CA ILE A 119 0.80 31.09 -3.55
C ILE A 119 1.07 30.50 -4.94
N CYS A 120 1.83 31.22 -5.76
CA CYS A 120 2.32 30.70 -7.02
C CYS A 120 3.63 29.96 -6.79
N VAL A 121 3.74 28.73 -7.29
CA VAL A 121 4.98 27.94 -7.25
C VAL A 121 5.28 27.35 -8.62
N GLU A 122 6.26 27.91 -9.32
CA GLU A 122 6.59 27.58 -10.71
C GLU A 122 8.04 27.13 -10.85
N ARG A 123 8.28 26.16 -11.75
CA ARG A 123 9.66 25.83 -12.13
C ARG A 123 10.17 26.88 -13.11
N CYS A 124 11.42 27.27 -12.96
CA CYS A 124 12.05 28.19 -13.88
C CYS A 124 12.11 27.58 -15.30
N LYS A 125 11.52 28.26 -16.28
CA LYS A 125 11.48 27.82 -17.69
C LYS A 125 12.43 28.67 -18.54
N GLU A 126 12.82 28.17 -19.72
CA GLU A 126 13.69 28.93 -20.64
C GLU A 126 13.02 30.22 -21.14
N LYS A 127 11.73 30.13 -21.45
CA LYS A 127 10.86 31.23 -21.88
C LYS A 127 9.48 31.09 -21.25
N GLY A 128 8.68 32.15 -21.31
CA GLY A 128 7.30 32.18 -20.83
C GLY A 128 7.10 33.08 -19.62
N SER A 129 5.91 33.01 -19.05
CA SER A 129 5.50 33.78 -17.88
C SER A 129 4.49 33.01 -17.04
N PHE A 130 4.33 33.41 -15.79
CA PHE A 130 3.25 32.95 -14.92
C PHE A 130 2.43 34.14 -14.42
N SER A 131 1.12 33.91 -14.25
CA SER A 131 0.18 34.94 -13.83
C SER A 131 0.26 35.15 -12.33
N ILE A 132 0.22 36.40 -11.87
CA ILE A 132 0.01 36.74 -10.46
C ILE A 132 -1.49 36.81 -10.12
N TRP A 133 -2.34 36.85 -11.15
CA TRP A 133 -3.79 36.85 -10.98
C TRP A 133 -4.26 35.46 -10.54
N PRO A 134 -4.96 35.33 -9.40
CA PRO A 134 -5.51 34.06 -8.96
C PRO A 134 -6.50 33.53 -10.01
N ARG A 135 -6.55 32.20 -10.19
CA ARG A 135 -7.55 31.60 -11.08
C ARG A 135 -8.90 31.65 -10.36
N PRO A 136 -10.02 31.94 -11.06
CA PRO A 136 -11.34 31.87 -10.45
C PRO A 136 -11.55 30.48 -9.87
N HIS A 137 -11.63 30.40 -8.55
CA HIS A 137 -11.85 29.16 -7.82
C HIS A 137 -13.35 28.87 -7.71
N ASP A 138 -13.70 27.59 -7.85
CA ASP A 138 -15.08 27.09 -7.87
C ASP A 138 -15.65 26.79 -6.46
N THR A 139 -15.01 27.23 -5.38
CA THR A 139 -15.42 26.86 -4.00
C THR A 139 -15.63 28.06 -3.09
N LYS A 140 -16.81 28.09 -2.46
CA LYS A 140 -17.41 29.21 -1.73
C LYS A 140 -16.94 29.41 -0.28
N ASP A 141 -16.05 28.55 0.23
CA ASP A 141 -15.66 28.55 1.65
C ASP A 141 -14.13 28.46 1.83
N PRO A 142 -13.53 29.21 2.78
CA PRO A 142 -12.13 29.06 3.13
C PRO A 142 -11.87 27.62 3.57
N LYS A 143 -10.88 26.98 2.95
CA LYS A 143 -10.48 25.63 3.31
C LYS A 143 -9.52 25.69 4.48
N TRP A 144 -9.76 24.84 5.47
CA TRP A 144 -8.89 24.68 6.63
C TRP A 144 -8.28 23.29 6.58
N TRP A 145 -7.02 23.17 7.00
CA TRP A 145 -6.44 21.90 7.39
C TRP A 145 -6.72 21.67 8.87
N THR A 146 -7.18 20.48 9.22
CA THR A 146 -7.30 20.02 10.61
C THR A 146 -6.13 19.08 10.90
N PHE A 147 -5.23 19.45 11.79
CA PHE A 147 -4.15 18.59 12.26
C PHE A 147 -4.63 17.81 13.48
N ASN A 148 -4.91 16.53 13.26
CA ASN A 148 -5.36 15.60 14.29
C ASN A 148 -4.23 14.67 14.71
N ASP A 149 -4.18 14.34 15.99
CA ASP A 149 -3.34 13.27 16.50
C ASP A 149 -3.83 11.89 16.02
N ALA A 150 -3.12 10.83 16.38
CA ALA A 150 -3.41 9.48 15.87
C ALA A 150 -4.76 8.92 16.38
N LEU A 151 -5.41 9.58 17.33
CA LEU A 151 -6.74 9.25 17.86
C LEU A 151 -7.85 10.10 17.22
N GLY A 152 -7.50 11.06 16.36
CA GLY A 152 -8.44 11.97 15.71
C GLY A 152 -8.72 13.26 16.51
N VAL A 153 -7.90 13.58 17.51
CA VAL A 153 -8.07 14.79 18.33
C VAL A 153 -7.23 15.93 17.75
N GLY A 154 -7.84 17.09 17.51
CA GLY A 154 -7.14 18.28 17.00
C GLY A 154 -5.98 18.72 17.92
N ILE A 155 -4.82 19.05 17.34
CA ILE A 155 -3.61 19.41 18.10
C ILE A 155 -3.44 20.93 18.15
N PRO A 156 -3.67 21.57 19.30
CA PRO A 156 -3.61 23.02 19.40
C PRO A 156 -2.17 23.54 19.38
N LYS A 157 -1.97 24.77 18.87
CA LYS A 157 -0.71 25.54 19.00
C LYS A 157 0.55 24.82 18.52
N ALA A 158 0.42 23.85 17.63
CA ALA A 158 1.56 23.13 17.10
C ALA A 158 2.30 23.97 16.08
N SER A 159 3.63 23.91 16.11
CA SER A 159 4.47 24.55 15.10
C SER A 159 4.43 23.72 13.82
N VAL A 160 4.01 24.33 12.72
CA VAL A 160 3.93 23.70 11.40
C VAL A 160 4.84 24.41 10.42
N GLU A 161 5.81 23.70 9.88
CA GLU A 161 6.58 24.13 8.73
C GLU A 161 5.97 23.55 7.46
N ILE A 162 5.57 24.43 6.55
CA ILE A 162 4.89 24.07 5.31
C ILE A 162 5.92 24.03 4.18
N PHE A 163 5.94 22.92 3.45
CA PHE A 163 6.74 22.75 2.25
C PHE A 163 5.82 22.47 1.06
N VAL A 164 6.21 22.92 -0.12
CA VAL A 164 5.56 22.56 -1.37
C VAL A 164 6.48 21.69 -2.20
N ARG A 165 5.90 20.67 -2.82
CA ARG A 165 6.63 19.73 -3.67
C ARG A 165 5.85 19.31 -4.91
N GLY A 166 6.58 18.70 -5.85
CA GLY A 166 5.95 18.01 -6.99
C GLY A 166 5.53 16.58 -6.63
N THR A 167 4.99 15.88 -7.61
CA THR A 167 4.40 14.54 -7.46
C THR A 167 5.42 13.42 -7.34
N SER A 168 6.66 13.66 -7.77
CA SER A 168 7.77 12.70 -7.69
C SER A 168 8.74 13.05 -6.57
N ASP A 169 9.51 12.09 -6.08
CA ASP A 169 10.67 12.34 -5.19
C ASP A 169 11.81 13.06 -5.88
N LYS A 170 11.79 13.12 -7.23
CA LYS A 170 12.71 13.94 -8.01
C LYS A 170 12.33 15.41 -8.03
N ASP A 171 11.11 15.71 -7.64
CA ASP A 171 10.60 17.05 -7.76
C ASP A 171 11.11 17.91 -6.60
N PRO A 172 11.24 19.23 -6.80
CA PRO A 172 11.62 20.13 -5.74
C PRO A 172 10.72 19.95 -4.52
N ARG A 173 11.30 19.98 -3.32
CA ARG A 173 10.60 20.15 -2.05
C ARG A 173 11.14 21.43 -1.43
N ILE A 174 10.35 22.49 -1.38
CA ILE A 174 10.81 23.82 -0.96
C ILE A 174 10.01 24.33 0.23
N PHE A 175 10.69 24.97 1.17
CA PHE A 175 10.07 25.56 2.36
C PHE A 175 9.30 26.82 2.00
N LEU A 176 8.00 26.85 2.31
CA LEU A 176 7.20 28.06 2.18
C LEU A 176 7.28 28.93 3.42
N ARG A 177 6.80 28.43 4.56
CA ARG A 177 6.69 29.23 5.78
C ARG A 177 6.57 28.36 7.01
N LYS A 178 6.76 28.98 8.16
CA LYS A 178 6.50 28.40 9.48
C LYS A 178 5.33 29.14 10.12
N THR A 179 4.38 28.39 10.64
CA THR A 179 3.14 28.90 11.25
C THR A 179 2.76 28.03 12.45
N ALA A 180 1.62 28.29 13.08
CA ALA A 180 1.07 27.46 14.13
C ALA A 180 -0.41 27.13 13.89
N THR A 181 -0.86 25.98 14.39
CA THR A 181 -2.29 25.66 14.47
C THR A 181 -2.99 26.51 15.54
N ASP A 182 -4.29 26.71 15.40
CA ASP A 182 -5.12 27.40 16.39
C ASP A 182 -5.44 26.51 17.61
N GLU A 183 -6.42 26.90 18.44
CA GLU A 183 -6.83 26.13 19.63
C GLU A 183 -7.62 24.85 19.29
N GLN A 184 -8.09 24.71 18.06
CA GLN A 184 -8.81 23.54 17.55
C GLN A 184 -7.92 22.63 16.71
N GLY A 185 -6.65 23.00 16.50
CA GLY A 185 -5.76 22.29 15.59
C GLY A 185 -5.98 22.64 14.12
N LEU A 186 -6.69 23.74 13.82
CA LEU A 186 -6.94 24.19 12.48
C LEU A 186 -5.79 25.08 11.97
N LEU A 187 -5.56 25.02 10.67
CA LEU A 187 -4.63 25.88 9.96
C LEU A 187 -5.24 26.34 8.65
N GLU A 188 -5.21 27.66 8.40
CA GLU A 188 -5.72 28.24 7.16
C GLU A 188 -4.92 27.75 5.94
N MET A 189 -5.65 27.26 4.93
CA MET A 189 -5.06 26.74 3.72
C MET A 189 -4.80 27.87 2.72
N SER A 190 -3.55 28.01 2.30
CA SER A 190 -3.22 28.90 1.18
C SER A 190 -3.53 28.24 -0.17
N HIS A 191 -4.09 29.01 -1.09
CA HIS A 191 -4.42 28.52 -2.43
C HIS A 191 -3.15 28.33 -3.26
N LEU A 192 -2.80 27.08 -3.54
CA LEU A 192 -1.60 26.75 -4.32
C LEU A 192 -1.90 26.66 -5.80
N PHE A 193 -1.11 27.37 -6.62
CA PHE A 193 -1.16 27.25 -8.08
C PHE A 193 0.24 27.19 -8.69
N GLY A 194 0.35 26.52 -9.84
CA GLY A 194 1.59 26.36 -10.60
C GLY A 194 1.98 24.90 -10.84
N ASP A 195 3.29 24.67 -10.98
CA ASP A 195 3.89 23.38 -11.33
C ASP A 195 4.00 22.43 -10.12
N LEU A 196 4.18 22.96 -8.91
CA LEU A 196 4.23 22.16 -7.68
C LEU A 196 2.87 22.25 -6.97
N ARG A 197 2.23 21.10 -6.72
CA ARG A 197 0.81 21.02 -6.31
C ARG A 197 0.57 20.21 -5.04
N GLN A 198 1.63 19.70 -4.41
CA GLN A 198 1.54 18.90 -3.21
C GLN A 198 2.15 19.64 -2.04
N PHE A 199 1.54 19.46 -0.87
CA PHE A 199 2.11 19.94 0.38
C PHE A 199 2.84 18.80 1.10
N SER A 200 3.85 19.18 1.87
CA SER A 200 4.42 18.35 2.93
C SER A 200 4.64 19.20 4.16
N PHE A 201 4.57 18.61 5.34
CA PHE A 201 4.64 19.37 6.59
C PHE A 201 5.68 18.76 7.54
N VAL A 202 6.41 19.62 8.24
CA VAL A 202 7.13 19.23 9.45
C VAL A 202 6.39 19.82 10.63
N PHE A 203 5.81 18.94 11.42
CA PHE A 203 4.98 19.28 12.56
C PHE A 203 5.77 19.07 13.85
N SER A 204 5.68 20.01 14.80
CA SER A 204 6.37 19.93 16.09
C SER A 204 5.53 20.51 17.23
N HIS A 205 5.42 19.76 18.33
CA HIS A 205 4.79 20.21 19.56
C HIS A 205 5.47 19.56 20.78
N ALA A 206 5.67 20.32 21.87
CA ALA A 206 6.40 19.86 23.05
C ALA A 206 5.77 18.62 23.71
N ASP A 207 4.44 18.57 23.76
CA ASP A 207 3.67 17.48 24.38
C ASP A 207 3.32 16.30 23.46
N TYR A 208 3.69 16.36 22.17
CA TYR A 208 3.40 15.29 21.20
C TYR A 208 4.66 14.73 20.54
N GLY A 209 5.62 15.58 20.18
CA GLY A 209 6.82 15.20 19.43
C GLY A 209 6.94 15.91 18.08
N ILE A 210 7.71 15.31 17.18
CA ILE A 210 7.97 15.85 15.84
C ILE A 210 7.58 14.80 14.81
N CYS A 211 6.84 15.18 13.77
CA CYS A 211 6.53 14.27 12.67
C CYS A 211 6.71 14.92 11.30
N ASN A 212 6.94 14.07 10.32
CA ASN A 212 7.01 14.45 8.91
C ASN A 212 5.78 13.90 8.20
N ILE A 213 5.13 14.76 7.46
CA ILE A 213 3.88 14.49 6.76
C ILE A 213 4.21 14.64 5.27
N ASP A 214 4.62 13.54 4.64
CA ASP A 214 5.19 13.55 3.30
C ASP A 214 4.14 13.17 2.24
N ARG A 215 3.54 14.20 1.62
CA ARG A 215 2.58 14.22 0.48
C ARG A 215 1.10 14.28 0.86
N TYR A 216 0.52 15.47 0.71
CA TYR A 216 -0.93 15.69 0.80
C TYR A 216 -1.43 16.49 -0.38
N LEU A 217 -2.60 16.08 -0.88
CA LEU A 217 -3.32 16.79 -1.93
C LEU A 217 -4.11 17.95 -1.33
N HIS A 218 -4.29 19.01 -2.10
CA HIS A 218 -5.04 20.21 -1.70
C HIS A 218 -6.50 19.87 -1.28
N ASP A 219 -7.10 18.82 -1.81
CA ASP A 219 -8.48 18.43 -1.49
C ASP A 219 -8.64 17.67 -0.16
N GLN A 220 -7.54 17.28 0.50
CA GLN A 220 -7.56 16.67 1.82
C GLN A 220 -7.43 17.73 2.91
N SER A 221 -8.48 17.90 3.72
CA SER A 221 -8.50 18.82 4.86
C SER A 221 -8.04 18.18 6.17
N ASP A 222 -8.32 16.89 6.39
CA ASP A 222 -8.01 16.23 7.66
C ASP A 222 -6.66 15.49 7.59
N LEU A 223 -5.71 15.96 8.41
CA LEU A 223 -4.34 15.47 8.48
C LEU A 223 -4.15 14.72 9.80
N VAL A 224 -4.05 13.40 9.74
CA VAL A 224 -3.78 12.55 10.92
C VAL A 224 -2.27 12.33 11.05
N VAL A 225 -1.70 12.70 12.20
CA VAL A 225 -0.27 12.51 12.51
C VAL A 225 -0.04 11.30 13.40
N PRO A 226 1.11 10.62 13.31
CA PRO A 226 1.40 9.42 14.11
C PRO A 226 1.92 9.76 15.51
N LEU A 227 1.32 10.77 16.14
CA LEU A 227 1.66 11.28 17.46
C LEU A 227 0.41 11.26 18.33
N VAL A 228 0.60 11.21 19.65
CA VAL A 228 -0.46 11.32 20.66
C VAL A 228 0.06 12.13 21.84
N HIS A 229 -0.83 12.78 22.57
CA HIS A 229 -0.43 13.63 23.70
C HIS A 229 0.20 12.79 24.82
N LYS A 230 1.31 13.25 25.41
CA LYS A 230 2.09 12.55 26.46
C LYS A 230 1.28 12.11 27.69
N ALA A 231 0.21 12.83 28.01
CA ALA A 231 -0.68 12.52 29.13
C ALA A 231 -1.74 11.44 28.85
N THR A 232 -1.81 10.91 27.63
CA THR A 232 -2.82 9.91 27.24
C THR A 232 -2.34 8.48 27.46
N GLU A 233 -3.28 7.54 27.59
CA GLU A 233 -2.97 6.12 27.61
C GLU A 233 -2.34 5.64 26.29
N ALA A 234 -2.76 6.20 25.16
CA ALA A 234 -2.15 5.92 23.86
C ALA A 234 -0.64 6.21 23.83
N TYR A 235 -0.17 7.23 24.57
CA TYR A 235 1.26 7.48 24.70
C TYR A 235 2.00 6.34 25.40
N GLN A 236 1.35 5.66 26.35
CA GLN A 236 1.90 4.45 26.98
C GLN A 236 1.88 3.23 26.04
N ARG A 237 1.04 3.26 25.01
CA ARG A 237 0.94 2.25 23.93
C ARG A 237 1.75 2.62 22.68
N SER A 238 2.46 3.75 22.72
CA SER A 238 3.39 4.19 21.67
C SER A 238 4.73 3.48 21.81
N ILE A 239 5.50 3.46 20.73
CA ILE A 239 6.95 3.28 20.85
C ILE A 239 7.59 4.63 21.17
N ARG A 240 8.62 4.60 22.01
CA ARG A 240 9.40 5.78 22.39
C ARG A 240 10.84 5.39 22.66
N GLY A 241 11.76 6.30 22.47
CA GLY A 241 13.17 5.99 22.68
C GLY A 241 14.11 7.11 22.30
N THR A 242 15.39 6.79 22.36
CA THR A 242 16.48 7.68 21.96
C THR A 242 17.33 7.01 20.89
N VAL A 243 17.68 7.75 19.84
CA VAL A 243 18.60 7.32 18.79
C VAL A 243 19.96 7.96 19.00
N VAL A 244 21.00 7.13 19.06
CA VAL A 244 22.40 7.54 19.23
C VAL A 244 23.28 6.91 18.14
N ASP A 245 24.44 7.49 17.89
CA ASP A 245 25.48 6.84 17.08
C ASP A 245 26.26 5.81 17.90
N SER A 246 27.16 5.06 17.25
CA SER A 246 28.07 4.10 17.90
C SER A 246 28.96 4.68 19.02
N LYS A 247 29.06 6.00 19.16
CA LYS A 247 29.80 6.70 20.23
C LYS A 247 28.87 7.20 21.35
N GLY A 248 27.58 6.91 21.28
CA GLY A 248 26.57 7.37 22.23
C GLY A 248 26.14 8.82 22.03
N LYS A 249 26.50 9.47 20.92
CA LYS A 249 26.07 10.84 20.63
C LYS A 249 24.63 10.83 20.09
N PRO A 250 23.73 11.69 20.58
CA PRO A 250 22.39 11.85 20.04
C PRO A 250 22.35 12.11 18.53
N VAL A 251 21.44 11.44 17.84
CA VAL A 251 21.19 11.62 16.40
C VAL A 251 19.87 12.36 16.23
N GLY A 252 19.95 13.68 16.11
CA GLY A 252 18.78 14.52 15.85
C GLY A 252 18.38 14.58 14.37
N GLY A 253 17.06 14.62 14.12
CA GLY A 253 16.47 14.61 12.78
C GLY A 253 16.51 13.25 12.07
N ALA A 254 16.73 12.16 12.80
CA ALA A 254 16.55 10.81 12.28
C ALA A 254 15.07 10.55 12.02
N ILE A 255 14.77 9.89 10.90
CA ILE A 255 13.41 9.54 10.48
C ILE A 255 13.08 8.16 11.03
N VAL A 256 12.05 8.07 11.87
CA VAL A 256 11.49 6.81 12.37
C VAL A 256 10.23 6.50 11.59
N ARG A 257 10.32 5.56 10.65
CA ARG A 257 9.21 5.11 9.81
C ARG A 257 8.56 3.86 10.39
N CYS A 258 7.23 3.82 10.48
CA CYS A 258 6.48 2.62 10.83
C CYS A 258 5.54 2.22 9.69
N TYR A 259 5.63 0.96 9.25
CA TYR A 259 4.80 0.43 8.16
C TYR A 259 3.55 -0.27 8.69
N ASN A 260 3.71 -1.02 9.78
CA ASN A 260 2.67 -1.81 10.41
C ASN A 260 3.03 -2.15 11.86
N VAL A 261 2.02 -2.55 12.62
CA VAL A 261 2.15 -3.07 13.99
C VAL A 261 1.62 -4.50 14.03
N ARG A 262 2.38 -5.40 14.67
CA ARG A 262 1.96 -6.78 14.96
C ARG A 262 1.49 -6.90 16.39
N THR A 263 0.28 -7.36 16.60
CA THR A 263 -0.26 -7.64 17.94
C THR A 263 0.11 -9.05 18.40
N LEU A 264 -0.10 -9.36 19.67
CA LEU A 264 -0.06 -10.75 20.15
C LEU A 264 -1.02 -11.60 19.32
N GLY A 265 -0.62 -12.84 18.99
CA GLY A 265 -1.41 -13.73 18.15
C GLY A 265 -1.37 -13.44 16.65
N GLU A 266 -0.39 -12.65 16.18
CA GLU A 266 -0.09 -12.33 14.77
C GLU A 266 -1.08 -11.38 14.08
N GLY A 267 -1.93 -10.67 14.84
CA GLY A 267 -2.78 -9.62 14.28
C GLY A 267 -1.95 -8.52 13.61
N LEU A 268 -2.54 -7.85 12.62
CA LEU A 268 -1.86 -6.87 11.77
C LEU A 268 -2.63 -5.55 11.75
N ILE A 269 -1.97 -4.47 12.17
CA ILE A 269 -2.44 -3.10 12.03
C ILE A 269 -1.59 -2.46 10.93
N ASN A 270 -2.22 -2.19 9.80
CA ASN A 270 -1.54 -1.53 8.68
C ASN A 270 -1.66 -0.02 8.78
N SER A 271 -0.67 0.67 8.23
CA SER A 271 -0.76 2.11 7.97
C SER A 271 -1.88 2.47 7.01
N LEU A 272 -2.39 3.70 7.12
CA LEU A 272 -3.43 4.23 6.26
C LEU A 272 -2.87 4.49 4.87
N HIS A 273 -3.69 4.21 3.85
CA HIS A 273 -3.35 4.44 2.44
C HIS A 273 -2.08 3.72 1.94
N GLY A 274 -1.55 2.77 2.71
CA GLY A 274 -0.36 1.99 2.37
C GLY A 274 0.96 2.77 2.46
N TRP A 275 0.97 3.94 3.13
CA TRP A 275 2.18 4.76 3.30
C TRP A 275 2.75 4.61 4.70
N ALA A 276 4.08 4.66 4.83
CA ALA A 276 4.70 4.66 6.15
C ALA A 276 4.38 5.96 6.88
N TYR A 277 4.09 5.86 8.18
CA TYR A 277 4.02 7.01 9.06
C TYR A 277 5.40 7.36 9.60
N GLU A 278 5.73 8.66 9.64
CA GLU A 278 7.07 9.12 9.96
C GLU A 278 7.07 10.05 11.17
N THR A 279 7.96 9.79 12.13
CA THR A 279 8.32 10.73 13.20
C THR A 279 9.79 11.11 13.09
N LEU A 280 10.16 12.26 13.63
CA LEU A 280 11.54 12.73 13.63
C LEU A 280 12.08 12.72 15.06
N THR A 281 13.35 12.34 15.21
CA THR A 281 14.03 12.54 16.49
C THR A 281 14.29 14.02 16.72
N ASP A 282 14.15 14.45 17.98
CA ASP A 282 14.55 15.80 18.39
C ASP A 282 16.08 15.95 18.48
N LYS A 283 16.56 17.12 18.90
CA LYS A 283 17.99 17.41 19.04
C LYS A 283 18.74 16.48 20.03
N GLU A 284 18.03 15.88 20.98
CA GLU A 284 18.57 14.93 21.96
C GLU A 284 18.39 13.48 21.47
N GLY A 285 17.94 13.28 20.23
CA GLY A 285 17.72 11.96 19.62
C GLY A 285 16.42 11.30 20.06
N ALA A 286 15.57 11.98 20.84
CA ALA A 286 14.36 11.39 21.39
C ALA A 286 13.22 11.35 20.36
N PHE A 287 12.43 10.28 20.37
CA PHE A 287 11.25 10.12 19.51
C PHE A 287 10.09 9.42 20.24
N SER A 288 8.89 9.59 19.71
CA SER A 288 7.71 8.80 20.04
C SER A 288 6.83 8.63 18.79
N LEU A 289 6.25 7.45 18.61
CA LEU A 289 5.39 7.14 17.47
C LEU A 289 4.21 6.26 17.91
N TYR A 290 3.00 6.68 17.52
CA TYR A 290 1.77 5.90 17.63
C TYR A 290 1.15 5.75 16.25
N LEU A 291 0.94 4.50 15.81
CA LEU A 291 0.32 4.26 14.51
C LEU A 291 -1.20 4.44 14.65
N PRO A 292 -1.88 5.24 13.80
CA PRO A 292 -3.34 5.36 13.86
C PRO A 292 -4.02 3.99 13.77
N ASN A 293 -4.87 3.68 14.76
CA ASN A 293 -5.45 2.35 14.94
C ASN A 293 -6.81 2.20 14.24
N GLU A 294 -6.82 2.13 12.91
CA GLU A 294 -8.07 1.86 12.19
C GLU A 294 -8.55 0.42 12.39
N ASN A 295 -9.60 0.26 13.19
CA ASN A 295 -10.18 -1.04 13.53
C ASN A 295 -11.50 -1.32 12.78
N ARG A 296 -11.44 -1.29 11.45
CA ARG A 296 -12.65 -1.43 10.58
C ARG A 296 -13.40 -2.76 10.72
N LYS A 297 -12.76 -3.78 11.28
CA LYS A 297 -13.29 -5.14 11.41
C LYS A 297 -13.64 -5.54 12.85
N ASP A 298 -13.45 -4.61 13.77
CA ASP A 298 -13.68 -4.84 15.20
C ASP A 298 -12.90 -6.05 15.75
N GLU A 299 -11.66 -6.21 15.29
CA GLU A 299 -10.78 -7.32 15.65
C GLU A 299 -9.96 -7.03 16.93
N ARG A 300 -10.13 -5.84 17.52
CA ARG A 300 -9.38 -5.34 18.69
C ARG A 300 -10.07 -4.15 19.35
N GLY A 301 -9.49 -3.59 20.40
CA GLY A 301 -9.98 -2.36 21.04
C GLY A 301 -9.68 -1.06 20.28
N TYR A 302 -10.06 0.07 20.90
CA TYR A 302 -9.81 1.41 20.35
C TYR A 302 -8.32 1.75 20.29
N LEU A 303 -7.55 1.30 21.28
CA LEU A 303 -6.10 1.50 21.34
C LEU A 303 -5.33 0.30 20.76
N ILE A 304 -4.09 0.56 20.31
CA ILE A 304 -3.13 -0.49 20.01
C ILE A 304 -2.88 -1.32 21.28
N PRO A 305 -3.08 -2.65 21.23
CA PRO A 305 -2.91 -3.50 22.40
C PRO A 305 -1.49 -3.42 23.01
N PRO A 306 -1.34 -3.67 24.32
CA PRO A 306 -0.03 -3.87 24.93
C PRO A 306 0.76 -5.00 24.25
N LYS A 307 2.09 -4.94 24.37
CA LYS A 307 3.03 -5.92 23.79
C LYS A 307 3.00 -6.00 22.26
N SER A 308 2.41 -5.01 21.61
CA SER A 308 2.40 -4.93 20.15
C SER A 308 3.78 -4.48 19.66
N LYS A 309 4.24 -5.06 18.55
CA LYS A 309 5.54 -4.81 17.94
C LYS A 309 5.39 -3.91 16.71
N TYR A 310 5.97 -2.72 16.77
CA TYR A 310 5.99 -1.77 15.67
C TYR A 310 7.13 -2.12 14.74
N HIS A 311 6.84 -2.47 13.50
CA HIS A 311 7.87 -2.74 12.51
C HIS A 311 8.39 -1.41 11.96
N VAL A 312 9.55 -1.00 12.44
CA VAL A 312 10.14 0.30 12.12
C VAL A 312 11.38 0.21 11.25
N ARG A 313 11.63 1.30 10.54
CA ARG A 313 12.90 1.61 9.89
C ARG A 313 13.35 2.99 10.33
N ILE A 314 14.56 3.07 10.91
CA ILE A 314 15.12 4.30 11.46
C ILE A 314 16.32 4.71 10.63
N GLU A 315 16.29 5.91 10.06
CA GLU A 315 17.33 6.45 9.17
C GLU A 315 17.87 7.77 9.72
N ALA A 316 19.20 7.86 9.85
CA ALA A 316 19.85 9.13 10.18
C ALA A 316 19.87 10.08 8.97
N PRO A 317 20.05 11.40 9.18
CA PRO A 317 20.40 12.31 8.09
C PRO A 317 21.61 11.82 7.29
N ASN A 318 21.50 11.74 5.96
CA ASN A 318 22.52 11.16 5.06
C ASN A 318 23.94 11.66 5.31
N LYS A 319 24.11 12.94 5.66
CA LYS A 319 25.41 13.57 5.98
C LYS A 319 26.16 12.92 7.14
N LEU A 320 25.50 12.09 7.96
CA LEU A 320 26.11 11.38 9.07
C LEU A 320 26.70 10.02 8.68
N GLY A 321 26.37 9.49 7.49
CA GLY A 321 26.92 8.22 7.01
C GLY A 321 26.57 6.99 7.87
N LEU A 322 25.46 7.06 8.61
CA LEU A 322 24.98 5.98 9.48
C LEU A 322 24.02 5.06 8.71
N LEU A 323 24.10 3.76 8.98
CA LEU A 323 23.24 2.75 8.39
C LEU A 323 21.84 2.78 9.03
N PRO A 324 20.80 2.39 8.27
CA PRO A 324 19.46 2.27 8.82
C PRO A 324 19.37 1.14 9.84
N HIS A 325 18.55 1.33 10.87
CA HIS A 325 18.13 0.28 11.79
C HIS A 325 16.74 -0.25 11.39
N VAL A 326 16.58 -1.57 11.32
CA VAL A 326 15.34 -2.23 10.86
C VAL A 326 14.98 -3.40 11.77
N GLU A 327 14.38 -3.11 12.92
CA GLU A 327 13.88 -4.13 13.84
C GLU A 327 12.54 -3.71 14.45
N PRO A 328 11.70 -4.66 14.89
CA PRO A 328 10.46 -4.32 15.57
C PRO A 328 10.73 -3.77 16.99
N ILE A 329 10.02 -2.71 17.37
CA ILE A 329 10.06 -2.15 18.73
C ILE A 329 8.74 -2.48 19.45
N GLU A 330 8.83 -3.11 20.62
CA GLU A 330 7.67 -3.38 21.49
C GLU A 330 7.17 -2.07 22.13
N ASN A 331 5.85 -1.85 22.14
CA ASN A 331 5.28 -0.70 22.82
C ASN A 331 5.31 -0.79 24.36
N GLY A 332 5.23 0.37 25.01
CA GLY A 332 5.23 0.46 26.48
C GLY A 332 6.62 0.37 27.13
N LYS A 333 7.68 0.20 26.34
CA LYS A 333 9.07 0.26 26.79
C LYS A 333 9.81 1.39 26.10
N GLU A 334 10.79 1.95 26.80
CA GLU A 334 11.71 2.92 26.21
C GLU A 334 12.84 2.18 25.49
N ALA A 335 13.09 2.53 24.22
CA ALA A 335 14.11 1.91 23.39
C ALA A 335 15.37 2.79 23.30
N LEU A 336 16.53 2.15 23.34
CA LEU A 336 17.79 2.77 22.94
C LEU A 336 18.21 2.17 21.59
N ILE A 337 18.27 3.01 20.56
CA ILE A 337 18.63 2.61 19.21
C ILE A 337 20.02 3.14 18.89
N ILE A 338 20.94 2.24 18.55
CA ILE A 338 22.31 2.59 18.18
C ILE A 338 22.42 2.43 16.66
N LEU A 339 22.74 3.53 15.96
CA LEU A 339 23.00 3.52 14.53
C LEU A 339 24.50 3.34 14.27
N GLU A 340 24.82 2.29 13.52
CA GLU A 340 26.19 1.94 13.16
C GLU A 340 26.63 2.69 11.90
N PRO A 341 27.92 3.05 11.78
CA PRO A 341 28.45 3.62 10.53
C PRO A 341 28.54 2.56 9.43
N GLY A 342 28.39 2.99 8.18
CA GLY A 342 28.92 2.21 7.06
C GLY A 342 30.45 2.34 7.06
N ASN A 343 31.17 1.24 6.85
CA ASN A 343 32.64 1.27 7.02
C ASN A 343 33.43 1.36 5.71
N ASN A 344 32.83 1.06 4.55
CA ASN A 344 33.54 1.04 3.27
C ASN A 344 32.71 1.74 2.20
N PHE A 345 33.31 2.65 1.44
CA PHE A 345 32.63 3.29 0.32
C PHE A 345 32.41 2.28 -0.81
N ARG A 346 31.18 2.17 -1.30
CA ARG A 346 30.81 1.28 -2.41
C ARG A 346 29.96 2.01 -3.44
N THR A 347 30.17 1.65 -4.71
CA THR A 347 29.31 1.99 -5.85
C THR A 347 28.73 0.72 -6.46
N PHE A 348 27.59 0.84 -7.14
CA PHE A 348 26.84 -0.32 -7.65
C PHE A 348 26.61 -0.19 -9.15
N VAL A 349 27.00 -1.22 -9.89
CA VAL A 349 26.74 -1.36 -11.33
C VAL A 349 25.86 -2.59 -11.53
N PHE A 350 24.79 -2.46 -12.31
CA PHE A 350 23.89 -3.56 -12.64
C PHE A 350 23.97 -3.80 -14.15
N GLU A 351 24.28 -5.01 -14.59
CA GLU A 351 24.41 -5.37 -16.01
C GLU A 351 23.23 -6.23 -16.47
N ASP A 352 22.59 -5.84 -17.59
CA ASP A 352 21.65 -6.67 -18.34
C ASP A 352 22.29 -7.22 -19.63
N THR A 353 21.49 -7.81 -20.53
CA THR A 353 22.01 -8.38 -21.78
C THR A 353 22.63 -7.36 -22.74
N ASP A 354 22.32 -6.08 -22.55
CA ASP A 354 22.82 -4.97 -23.38
C ASP A 354 24.00 -4.24 -22.68
N GLY A 355 24.44 -4.70 -21.50
CA GLY A 355 25.52 -4.13 -20.71
C GLY A 355 25.01 -3.38 -19.46
N PRO A 356 25.76 -2.39 -18.95
CA PRO A 356 25.37 -1.64 -17.75
C PRO A 356 24.02 -0.90 -17.92
N ILE A 357 23.10 -1.15 -16.98
CA ILE A 357 21.82 -0.45 -16.88
C ILE A 357 22.10 0.99 -16.43
N THR A 358 21.98 1.94 -17.36
CA THR A 358 22.16 3.37 -17.08
C THR A 358 20.85 4.15 -16.97
N ASP A 359 19.72 3.56 -17.39
CA ASP A 359 18.40 4.20 -17.28
C ASP A 359 17.98 4.33 -15.80
N PRO A 360 17.85 5.56 -15.27
CA PRO A 360 17.43 5.79 -13.89
C PRO A 360 16.04 5.22 -13.56
N ASN A 361 15.16 5.03 -14.55
CA ASN A 361 13.85 4.43 -14.32
C ASN A 361 13.94 2.92 -14.10
N LYS A 362 14.82 2.22 -14.83
CA LYS A 362 15.15 0.81 -14.58
C LYS A 362 15.87 0.63 -13.24
N LEU A 363 16.89 1.46 -12.97
CA LEU A 363 17.64 1.40 -11.71
C LEU A 363 16.76 1.63 -10.47
N ARG A 364 15.71 2.46 -10.57
CA ARG A 364 14.73 2.66 -9.49
C ARG A 364 13.94 1.42 -9.11
N GLN A 365 13.84 0.45 -10.00
CA GLN A 365 13.12 -0.79 -9.74
C GLN A 365 13.98 -1.80 -8.98
N ILE A 366 15.29 -1.59 -8.91
CA ILE A 366 16.26 -2.47 -8.26
C ILE A 366 16.33 -2.12 -6.77
N ASN A 367 16.10 -3.14 -5.94
CA ASN A 367 16.33 -3.11 -4.51
C ASN A 367 17.50 -4.04 -4.18
N LEU A 368 18.37 -3.58 -3.30
CA LEU A 368 19.53 -4.32 -2.83
C LEU A 368 19.27 -4.79 -1.40
N THR A 369 19.25 -6.09 -1.17
CA THR A 369 19.21 -6.68 0.17
C THR A 369 20.64 -7.04 0.59
N LEU A 370 21.01 -6.66 1.81
CA LEU A 370 22.25 -7.09 2.47
C LEU A 370 21.92 -8.04 3.62
N ASN A 371 22.43 -9.26 3.55
CA ASN A 371 22.43 -10.22 4.66
C ASN A 371 23.76 -10.13 5.40
N ARG A 372 23.74 -9.64 6.63
CA ARG A 372 24.93 -9.49 7.48
C ARG A 372 25.31 -10.82 8.14
N PRO A 373 26.59 -11.02 8.50
CA PRO A 373 27.04 -12.22 9.21
C PRO A 373 26.37 -12.46 10.57
N ASP A 374 25.91 -11.40 11.24
CA ASP A 374 25.17 -11.45 12.51
C ASP A 374 23.69 -11.85 12.35
N GLY A 375 23.23 -12.11 11.11
CA GLY A 375 21.85 -12.43 10.78
C GLY A 375 20.99 -11.21 10.49
N GLY A 376 21.51 -9.99 10.67
CA GLY A 376 20.81 -8.75 10.34
C GLY A 376 20.56 -8.62 8.84
N ARG A 377 19.39 -8.07 8.47
CA ARG A 377 19.01 -7.88 7.06
C ARG A 377 18.69 -6.41 6.80
N LEU A 378 19.38 -5.80 5.85
CA LEU A 378 19.12 -4.44 5.38
C LEU A 378 18.59 -4.46 3.96
N THR A 379 17.77 -3.49 3.60
CA THR A 379 17.30 -3.29 2.23
C THR A 379 17.53 -1.84 1.83
N PHE A 380 18.05 -1.64 0.63
CA PHE A 380 18.43 -0.36 0.06
C PHE A 380 17.71 -0.16 -1.27
N GLY A 381 17.15 1.03 -1.47
CA GLY A 381 16.52 1.44 -2.73
C GLY A 381 17.45 2.34 -3.54
N TYR A 382 17.01 2.73 -4.74
CA TYR A 382 17.82 3.57 -5.63
C TYR A 382 18.34 4.87 -5.02
N SER A 383 17.59 5.51 -4.12
CA SER A 383 18.04 6.72 -3.41
C SER A 383 19.31 6.47 -2.59
N ASP A 384 19.46 5.27 -2.05
CA ASP A 384 20.60 4.86 -1.22
C ASP A 384 21.81 4.47 -2.08
N LEU A 385 21.56 4.02 -3.32
CA LEU A 385 22.56 3.40 -4.19
C LEU A 385 23.17 4.37 -5.21
N LYS A 386 22.39 5.34 -5.70
CA LYS A 386 22.72 6.14 -6.90
C LYS A 386 24.02 6.94 -6.84
N ASP A 387 24.43 7.37 -5.64
CA ASP A 387 25.59 8.22 -5.43
C ASP A 387 26.77 7.44 -4.79
N GLY A 388 26.60 6.13 -4.60
CA GLY A 388 27.44 5.35 -3.71
C GLY A 388 27.26 5.75 -2.24
N GLY A 389 27.93 5.04 -1.35
CA GLY A 389 27.77 5.27 0.07
C GLY A 389 28.63 4.34 0.90
N LEU A 390 28.55 4.47 2.21
CA LEU A 390 29.27 3.59 3.12
C LEU A 390 28.42 2.37 3.44
N PHE A 391 28.91 1.17 3.10
CA PHE A 391 28.19 -0.09 3.31
C PHE A 391 29.07 -1.14 4.01
N PRO A 392 28.50 -2.05 4.83
CA PRO A 392 29.26 -3.06 5.53
C PRO A 392 29.45 -4.35 4.70
N PRO A 393 30.39 -5.23 5.08
CA PRO A 393 30.50 -6.56 4.50
C PRO A 393 29.24 -7.41 4.69
N GLY A 394 29.07 -8.42 3.85
CA GLY A 394 27.96 -9.38 3.89
C GLY A 394 27.56 -9.83 2.50
N GLU A 395 26.51 -10.65 2.44
CA GLU A 395 25.98 -11.15 1.18
C GLU A 395 24.97 -10.16 0.60
N TYR A 396 25.27 -9.65 -0.58
CA TYR A 396 24.42 -8.71 -1.30
C TYR A 396 23.57 -9.42 -2.34
N ARG A 397 22.28 -9.09 -2.39
CA ARG A 397 21.30 -9.62 -3.33
C ARG A 397 20.53 -8.49 -3.98
N ALA A 398 20.67 -8.33 -5.29
CA ALA A 398 19.91 -7.36 -6.05
C ALA A 398 18.70 -8.02 -6.70
N THR A 399 17.52 -7.41 -6.52
CA THR A 399 16.24 -7.92 -7.03
C THR A 399 15.38 -6.75 -7.48
N THR A 400 14.53 -6.95 -8.48
CA THR A 400 13.52 -5.94 -8.83
C THR A 400 12.23 -6.09 -8.02
N GLY A 401 11.48 -4.99 -7.91
CA GLY A 401 10.15 -5.01 -7.30
C GLY A 401 9.16 -5.97 -7.99
N ILE A 402 8.12 -6.38 -7.26
CA ILE A 402 7.00 -7.15 -7.81
C ILE A 402 6.28 -6.28 -8.86
N GLY A 403 6.03 -6.81 -10.06
CA GLY A 403 5.30 -6.10 -11.11
C GLY A 403 6.16 -5.47 -12.21
N THR A 404 7.49 -5.49 -12.11
CA THR A 404 8.40 -4.96 -13.14
C THR A 404 9.06 -6.06 -13.98
N GLU A 405 9.82 -5.68 -15.02
CA GLU A 405 10.76 -6.60 -15.67
C GLU A 405 11.64 -7.22 -14.57
N GLY A 406 11.54 -8.54 -14.44
CA GLY A 406 12.11 -9.27 -13.31
C GLY A 406 13.60 -9.48 -13.50
N TYR A 407 14.45 -8.55 -13.06
CA TYR A 407 15.89 -8.79 -12.99
C TYR A 407 16.20 -9.57 -11.71
N ASN A 408 16.84 -10.74 -11.85
CA ASN A 408 17.45 -11.45 -10.74
C ASN A 408 18.94 -11.56 -11.01
N PHE A 409 19.68 -10.77 -10.25
CA PHE A 409 21.12 -10.74 -10.30
C PHE A 409 21.70 -11.85 -9.42
N GLU A 410 22.91 -12.29 -9.75
CA GLU A 410 23.64 -13.23 -8.92
C GLU A 410 23.96 -12.60 -7.55
N PRO A 411 23.79 -13.36 -6.45
CA PRO A 411 24.22 -12.90 -5.14
C PRO A 411 25.75 -12.73 -5.12
N MET A 412 26.22 -11.70 -4.45
CA MET A 412 27.65 -11.41 -4.32
C MET A 412 28.05 -11.44 -2.85
N GLN A 413 29.12 -12.16 -2.51
CA GLN A 413 29.74 -12.01 -1.20
C GLN A 413 30.71 -10.83 -1.21
N VAL A 414 30.56 -9.92 -0.23
CA VAL A 414 31.37 -8.71 -0.12
C VAL A 414 32.09 -8.72 1.22
N SER A 415 33.41 -8.63 1.17
CA SER A 415 34.30 -8.48 2.33
C SER A 415 34.79 -7.04 2.46
N HIS A 416 35.65 -6.77 3.43
CA HIS A 416 36.36 -5.50 3.50
C HIS A 416 37.26 -5.25 2.28
N ASP A 417 37.91 -6.31 1.78
CA ASP A 417 38.86 -6.25 0.67
C ASP A 417 38.20 -6.28 -0.72
N SER A 418 36.87 -6.43 -0.79
CA SER A 418 36.14 -6.31 -2.05
C SER A 418 36.37 -4.93 -2.70
N PRO A 419 36.31 -4.83 -4.04
CA PRO A 419 36.47 -3.57 -4.74
C PRO A 419 35.40 -2.54 -4.34
N GLU A 420 35.69 -1.25 -4.53
CA GLU A 420 34.72 -0.18 -4.31
C GLU A 420 33.51 -0.32 -5.25
N GLU A 421 33.74 -0.64 -6.52
CA GLU A 421 32.70 -0.90 -7.51
C GLU A 421 32.23 -2.36 -7.47
N LEU A 422 30.94 -2.57 -7.18
CA LEU A 422 30.31 -3.88 -7.14
C LEU A 422 29.42 -4.08 -8.37
N VAL A 423 29.77 -5.05 -9.22
CA VAL A 423 29.08 -5.33 -10.48
C VAL A 423 28.16 -6.54 -10.36
N PHE A 424 26.85 -6.31 -10.47
CA PHE A 424 25.80 -7.34 -10.42
C PHE A 424 25.42 -7.79 -11.83
N LYS A 425 25.56 -9.09 -12.11
CA LYS A 425 25.21 -9.69 -13.41
C LYS A 425 23.91 -10.48 -13.32
N LEU A 426 23.10 -10.46 -14.39
CA LEU A 426 21.93 -11.33 -14.48
C LEU A 426 22.32 -12.80 -14.46
N SER A 427 21.53 -13.61 -13.76
CA SER A 427 21.67 -15.06 -13.82
C SER A 427 21.16 -15.62 -15.16
N ASP A 428 21.74 -16.74 -15.63
CA ASP A 428 21.36 -17.43 -16.87
C ASP A 428 19.91 -17.94 -16.87
N SER A 429 19.28 -18.10 -18.03
CA SER A 429 17.90 -18.64 -18.12
C SER A 429 17.78 -20.05 -17.53
N ILE A 430 16.61 -20.35 -16.97
CA ILE A 430 16.22 -21.70 -16.53
C ILE A 430 15.30 -22.30 -17.59
N LEU A 431 15.61 -23.51 -18.04
CA LEU A 431 14.76 -24.26 -18.96
C LEU A 431 13.84 -25.20 -18.17
N TYR A 432 12.54 -25.00 -18.32
CA TYR A 432 11.52 -25.83 -17.69
C TYR A 432 10.91 -26.76 -18.72
N TYR A 433 10.73 -28.02 -18.35
CA TYR A 433 10.15 -29.02 -19.23
C TYR A 433 9.28 -29.99 -18.45
N GLY A 434 8.24 -30.53 -19.08
CA GLY A 434 7.29 -31.42 -18.42
C GLY A 434 6.40 -32.14 -19.41
N GLN A 435 5.50 -32.97 -18.89
CA GLN A 435 4.56 -33.75 -19.68
C GLN A 435 3.12 -33.55 -19.17
N VAL A 436 2.18 -33.38 -20.08
CA VAL A 436 0.74 -33.35 -19.81
C VAL A 436 0.12 -34.68 -20.23
N VAL A 437 -0.68 -35.27 -19.33
CA VAL A 437 -1.34 -36.56 -19.55
C VAL A 437 -2.79 -36.51 -19.11
N HIS A 438 -3.59 -37.41 -19.66
CA HIS A 438 -4.98 -37.59 -19.29
C HIS A 438 -5.06 -38.20 -17.88
N GLY A 439 -5.75 -37.52 -16.96
CA GLY A 439 -5.73 -37.86 -15.54
C GLY A 439 -6.33 -39.22 -15.18
N LEU A 440 -7.19 -39.79 -16.04
CA LEU A 440 -7.81 -41.10 -15.81
C LEU A 440 -7.08 -42.25 -16.51
N THR A 441 -6.48 -42.00 -17.68
CA THR A 441 -5.89 -43.07 -18.52
C THR A 441 -4.37 -43.06 -18.51
N GLY A 442 -3.75 -41.95 -18.11
CA GLY A 442 -2.30 -41.75 -18.18
C GLY A 442 -1.77 -41.53 -19.59
N GLU A 443 -2.63 -41.51 -20.60
CA GLU A 443 -2.25 -41.29 -21.99
C GLU A 443 -1.73 -39.87 -22.20
N SER A 444 -0.75 -39.71 -23.09
CA SER A 444 -0.19 -38.41 -23.45
C SER A 444 -1.25 -37.50 -24.08
N MET A 445 -1.35 -36.26 -23.63
CA MET A 445 -2.28 -35.29 -24.21
C MET A 445 -1.54 -34.39 -25.20
N ALA A 446 -1.66 -34.70 -26.49
CA ALA A 446 -1.10 -33.91 -27.56
C ALA A 446 -1.89 -32.62 -27.79
N GLY A 447 -1.19 -31.51 -28.01
CA GLY A 447 -1.80 -30.22 -28.33
C GLY A 447 -2.44 -29.47 -27.15
N ALA A 448 -2.33 -29.99 -25.93
CA ALA A 448 -2.79 -29.32 -24.71
C ALA A 448 -1.99 -28.04 -24.46
N PHE A 449 -2.62 -27.02 -23.88
CA PHE A 449 -1.96 -25.75 -23.61
C PHE A 449 -1.22 -25.78 -22.28
N VAL A 450 -0.03 -25.17 -22.28
CA VAL A 450 0.71 -24.88 -21.05
C VAL A 450 1.10 -23.41 -21.06
N ILE A 451 0.87 -22.69 -19.97
CA ILE A 451 1.30 -21.30 -19.79
C ILE A 451 2.30 -21.15 -18.66
N GLY A 452 3.30 -20.29 -18.87
CA GLY A 452 4.12 -19.72 -17.79
C GLY A 452 3.39 -18.55 -17.15
N MET A 453 2.60 -18.85 -16.12
CA MET A 453 1.75 -17.88 -15.43
C MET A 453 2.61 -16.93 -14.60
N ASN A 454 2.40 -15.62 -14.74
CA ASN A 454 3.09 -14.59 -13.97
C ASN A 454 2.20 -14.01 -12.84
N SER A 455 0.88 -14.04 -13.04
CA SER A 455 -0.12 -13.46 -12.15
C SER A 455 -1.50 -14.06 -12.48
N LYS A 456 -2.43 -13.98 -11.52
CA LYS A 456 -3.83 -14.32 -11.77
C LYS A 456 -4.57 -13.06 -12.22
N ALA A 457 -5.31 -13.15 -13.33
CA ALA A 457 -6.18 -12.07 -13.77
C ALA A 457 -7.63 -12.34 -13.32
N SER A 458 -8.61 -11.70 -13.96
CA SER A 458 -10.02 -11.80 -13.57
C SER A 458 -10.79 -12.78 -14.46
N GLY A 459 -11.03 -14.01 -13.99
CA GLY A 459 -11.94 -14.93 -14.68
C GLY A 459 -11.69 -16.40 -14.40
N ASN A 460 -12.37 -17.26 -15.14
CA ASN A 460 -12.22 -18.72 -15.10
C ASN A 460 -12.17 -19.26 -16.54
N LEU A 461 -11.49 -20.40 -16.75
CA LEU A 461 -11.47 -21.11 -18.03
C LEU A 461 -12.88 -21.47 -18.53
N SER A 462 -13.85 -21.66 -17.63
CA SER A 462 -15.27 -21.88 -17.97
C SER A 462 -15.96 -20.68 -18.66
N MET A 463 -15.27 -19.55 -18.79
CA MET A 463 -15.76 -18.36 -19.49
C MET A 463 -15.32 -18.30 -20.96
N ILE A 464 -14.47 -19.23 -21.41
CA ILE A 464 -14.03 -19.31 -22.81
C ILE A 464 -15.15 -20.00 -23.61
N THR A 465 -15.64 -19.32 -24.65
CA THR A 465 -16.71 -19.86 -25.52
C THR A 465 -16.15 -20.89 -26.50
N ALA A 466 -17.03 -21.70 -27.10
CA ALA A 466 -16.62 -22.69 -28.10
C ALA A 466 -15.87 -22.05 -29.28
N GLU A 467 -16.30 -20.88 -29.75
CA GLU A 467 -15.64 -20.15 -30.84
C GLU A 467 -14.25 -19.66 -30.43
N GLN A 468 -14.07 -19.29 -29.16
CA GLN A 468 -12.78 -18.86 -28.62
C GLN A 468 -11.84 -20.05 -28.46
N TRP A 469 -12.32 -21.22 -28.02
CA TRP A 469 -11.55 -22.46 -28.00
C TRP A 469 -11.10 -22.85 -29.41
N GLN A 470 -12.01 -22.82 -30.37
CA GLN A 470 -11.68 -23.10 -31.77
C GLN A 470 -10.59 -22.16 -32.31
N ALA A 471 -10.67 -20.87 -31.99
CA ALA A 471 -9.64 -19.90 -32.35
C ALA A 471 -8.30 -20.20 -31.68
N MET A 472 -8.29 -20.61 -30.41
CA MET A 472 -7.07 -21.00 -29.70
C MET A 472 -6.47 -22.29 -30.26
N HIS A 473 -7.27 -23.30 -30.60
CA HIS A 473 -6.77 -24.55 -31.18
C HIS A 473 -6.17 -24.39 -32.57
N ALA A 474 -6.54 -23.33 -33.30
CA ALA A 474 -5.95 -22.98 -34.59
C ALA A 474 -4.55 -22.35 -34.47
N LEU A 475 -4.11 -21.99 -33.27
CA LEU A 475 -2.79 -21.41 -33.04
C LEU A 475 -1.66 -22.43 -33.26
N PRO A 476 -0.47 -21.95 -33.70
CA PRO A 476 0.73 -22.78 -33.77
C PRO A 476 1.19 -23.24 -32.37
N ALA A 477 2.20 -24.13 -32.33
CA ALA A 477 2.68 -24.72 -31.08
C ALA A 477 3.34 -23.72 -30.12
N ASP A 478 3.98 -22.65 -30.61
CA ASP A 478 4.53 -21.54 -29.81
C ASP A 478 3.95 -20.22 -30.36
N PRO A 479 2.71 -19.85 -29.98
CA PRO A 479 2.04 -18.69 -30.56
C PRO A 479 2.53 -17.37 -29.97
N CYS A 480 2.40 -16.30 -30.75
CA CYS A 480 2.71 -14.94 -30.29
C CYS A 480 1.72 -14.53 -29.18
N LEU A 481 2.23 -13.92 -28.10
CA LEU A 481 1.39 -13.49 -26.97
C LEU A 481 0.37 -12.41 -27.34
N ASP A 482 0.63 -11.64 -28.40
CA ASP A 482 -0.26 -10.59 -28.90
C ASP A 482 -1.34 -11.11 -29.86
N ASP A 483 -1.41 -12.43 -30.09
CA ASP A 483 -2.42 -13.01 -30.96
C ASP A 483 -3.85 -12.74 -30.44
N PRO A 484 -4.78 -12.22 -31.27
CA PRO A 484 -6.15 -11.94 -30.86
C PRO A 484 -6.91 -13.14 -30.26
N ALA A 485 -6.57 -14.37 -30.65
CA ALA A 485 -7.20 -15.58 -30.09
C ALA A 485 -6.90 -15.74 -28.59
N LEU A 486 -5.78 -15.20 -28.10
CA LEU A 486 -5.38 -15.25 -26.69
C LEU A 486 -6.02 -14.14 -25.85
N LYS A 487 -6.77 -13.21 -26.45
CA LYS A 487 -7.34 -12.05 -25.75
C LYS A 487 -8.22 -12.44 -24.56
N GLN A 488 -9.01 -13.50 -24.67
CA GLN A 488 -9.84 -13.95 -23.56
C GLN A 488 -9.00 -14.64 -22.47
N LEU A 489 -7.97 -15.40 -22.85
CA LEU A 489 -7.05 -16.02 -21.91
C LEU A 489 -6.28 -14.97 -21.09
N HIS A 490 -5.85 -13.86 -21.70
CA HIS A 490 -5.23 -12.71 -21.01
C HIS A 490 -6.14 -12.04 -19.98
N LYS A 491 -7.47 -12.19 -20.10
CA LYS A 491 -8.39 -11.73 -19.04
C LYS A 491 -8.43 -12.69 -17.86
N ILE A 492 -8.11 -13.96 -18.06
CA ILE A 492 -8.16 -15.03 -17.05
C ILE A 492 -6.80 -15.16 -16.34
N TYR A 493 -5.70 -15.14 -17.08
CA TYR A 493 -4.33 -15.24 -16.58
C TYR A 493 -3.46 -14.10 -17.09
N GLY A 494 -2.52 -13.64 -16.25
CA GLY A 494 -1.31 -13.00 -16.74
C GLY A 494 -0.25 -14.07 -17.00
N PHE A 495 0.32 -14.08 -18.20
CA PHE A 495 1.35 -15.05 -18.58
C PHE A 495 2.34 -14.44 -19.56
N ASN A 496 3.59 -14.92 -19.49
CA ASN A 496 4.70 -14.45 -20.31
C ASN A 496 5.12 -15.46 -21.38
N ARG A 497 4.50 -16.65 -21.37
CA ARG A 497 4.73 -17.69 -22.37
C ARG A 497 3.55 -18.63 -22.42
N ILE A 498 3.26 -19.15 -23.60
CA ILE A 498 2.29 -20.20 -23.85
C ILE A 498 2.88 -21.14 -24.89
N VAL A 499 2.72 -22.44 -24.71
CA VAL A 499 3.07 -23.45 -25.72
C VAL A 499 1.99 -24.52 -25.77
N ARG A 500 1.99 -25.30 -26.84
CA ARG A 500 1.22 -26.54 -26.96
C ARG A 500 2.12 -27.74 -26.79
N THR A 501 1.61 -28.78 -26.15
CA THR A 501 2.34 -30.03 -26.02
C THR A 501 2.49 -30.74 -27.36
N ASP A 502 3.60 -31.48 -27.52
CA ASP A 502 3.84 -32.32 -28.69
C ASP A 502 2.97 -33.59 -28.72
N GLU A 503 3.16 -34.46 -29.71
CA GLU A 503 2.43 -35.73 -29.85
C GLU A 503 2.58 -36.68 -28.64
N ARG A 504 3.64 -36.49 -27.83
CA ARG A 504 3.93 -37.26 -26.62
C ARG A 504 3.55 -36.50 -25.36
N GLY A 505 2.83 -35.38 -25.47
CA GLY A 505 2.40 -34.56 -24.36
C GLY A 505 3.50 -33.71 -23.73
N TRP A 506 4.69 -33.61 -24.31
CA TRP A 506 5.81 -32.87 -23.75
C TRP A 506 5.77 -31.39 -24.11
N PHE A 507 6.27 -30.55 -23.21
CA PHE A 507 6.50 -29.14 -23.42
C PHE A 507 7.86 -28.71 -22.87
N GLU A 508 8.37 -27.60 -23.40
CA GLU A 508 9.59 -26.94 -22.93
C GLU A 508 9.43 -25.42 -22.99
N MET A 509 9.95 -24.70 -21.98
CA MET A 509 9.92 -23.24 -21.90
C MET A 509 11.15 -22.69 -21.17
N GLY A 510 11.84 -21.73 -21.77
CA GLY A 510 12.90 -20.98 -21.11
C GLY A 510 12.38 -19.72 -20.41
N PHE A 511 12.80 -19.50 -19.16
CA PHE A 511 12.54 -18.27 -18.41
C PHE A 511 13.83 -17.70 -17.83
N ARG A 512 14.02 -16.39 -17.94
CA ARG A 512 15.08 -15.72 -17.20
C ARG A 512 14.78 -15.82 -15.69
N PRO A 513 15.76 -16.16 -14.85
CA PRO A 513 15.63 -16.05 -13.40
C PRO A 513 15.25 -14.61 -13.04
N GLY A 514 14.39 -14.46 -12.04
CA GLY A 514 13.81 -13.15 -11.67
C GLY A 514 12.56 -12.78 -12.45
N GLY A 515 12.39 -13.30 -13.66
CA GLY A 515 11.15 -13.15 -14.42
C GLY A 515 9.95 -13.55 -13.56
N GLN A 516 8.87 -12.77 -13.66
CA GLN A 516 7.62 -13.06 -12.99
C GLN A 516 7.08 -14.39 -13.52
N LEU A 517 7.35 -15.46 -12.78
CA LEU A 517 6.84 -16.80 -13.03
C LEU A 517 6.34 -17.30 -11.69
N TYR A 518 5.03 -17.38 -11.58
CA TYR A 518 4.32 -17.92 -10.43
C TYR A 518 4.24 -19.45 -10.52
N GLY A 519 4.03 -19.99 -11.72
CA GLY A 519 3.92 -21.42 -11.97
C GLY A 519 3.57 -21.75 -13.41
N PHE A 520 3.30 -23.03 -13.65
CA PHE A 520 2.87 -23.59 -14.93
C PHE A 520 1.42 -24.01 -14.82
N VAL A 521 0.57 -23.53 -15.72
CA VAL A 521 -0.83 -23.99 -15.81
C VAL A 521 -0.99 -24.79 -17.08
N ALA A 522 -1.35 -26.06 -16.97
CA ALA A 522 -1.79 -26.87 -18.09
C ALA A 522 -3.32 -26.89 -18.15
N PHE A 523 -3.88 -26.79 -19.34
CA PHE A 523 -5.32 -26.82 -19.55
C PHE A 523 -5.71 -27.25 -20.96
N GLU A 524 -6.96 -27.69 -21.09
CA GLU A 524 -7.59 -28.06 -22.37
C GLU A 524 -9.11 -27.89 -22.26
N GLU A 525 -9.80 -27.74 -23.39
CA GLU A 525 -11.26 -27.64 -23.48
C GLU A 525 -11.93 -28.86 -22.80
N ASN A 526 -12.90 -28.62 -21.92
CA ASN A 526 -13.59 -29.65 -21.13
C ASN A 526 -12.68 -30.45 -20.18
N TYR A 527 -11.53 -29.89 -19.77
CA TYR A 527 -10.67 -30.42 -18.72
C TYR A 527 -10.46 -29.41 -17.58
N LEU A 528 -10.19 -29.93 -16.38
CA LEU A 528 -9.79 -29.12 -15.24
C LEU A 528 -8.36 -28.65 -15.45
N GLY A 529 -8.17 -27.33 -15.50
CA GLY A 529 -6.83 -26.75 -15.50
C GLY A 529 -6.08 -27.10 -14.22
N LEU A 530 -4.79 -27.40 -14.34
CA LEU A 530 -3.92 -27.76 -13.23
C LEU A 530 -2.72 -26.81 -13.21
N MET A 531 -2.40 -26.26 -12.04
CA MET A 531 -1.22 -25.45 -11.82
C MET A 531 -0.18 -26.19 -11.00
N HIS A 532 1.09 -26.16 -11.43
CA HIS A 532 2.25 -26.40 -10.57
C HIS A 532 2.99 -25.09 -10.25
N ARG A 533 3.24 -24.84 -8.97
CA ARG A 533 3.91 -23.61 -8.52
C ARG A 533 5.41 -23.70 -8.74
N LYS A 534 6.00 -22.59 -9.20
CA LYS A 534 7.45 -22.48 -9.47
C LYS A 534 8.31 -22.82 -8.24
N HIS A 535 7.88 -22.44 -7.04
CA HIS A 535 8.72 -22.59 -5.84
C HIS A 535 9.03 -24.05 -5.46
N ALA A 536 8.24 -25.00 -5.96
CA ALA A 536 8.49 -26.43 -5.81
C ALA A 536 9.53 -26.97 -6.81
N LEU A 537 9.85 -26.19 -7.85
CA LEU A 537 10.73 -26.59 -8.94
C LEU A 537 12.15 -26.05 -8.70
N LYS A 538 13.10 -26.96 -8.51
CA LYS A 538 14.51 -26.62 -8.35
C LYS A 538 15.25 -26.93 -9.64
N PRO A 539 15.94 -25.95 -10.25
CA PRO A 539 16.82 -26.22 -11.38
C PRO A 539 18.01 -27.07 -10.92
N ASP A 540 18.49 -27.95 -11.79
CA ASP A 540 19.75 -28.67 -11.62
C ASP A 540 20.97 -27.78 -11.94
N GLU A 541 22.16 -28.37 -11.90
CA GLU A 541 23.43 -27.68 -12.19
C GLU A 541 23.49 -27.12 -13.62
N ASN A 542 22.74 -27.72 -14.56
CA ASN A 542 22.66 -27.29 -15.95
C ASN A 542 21.52 -26.28 -16.19
N ARG A 543 20.85 -25.81 -15.13
CA ARG A 543 19.71 -24.89 -15.19
C ARG A 543 18.45 -25.49 -15.83
N TYR A 544 18.28 -26.81 -15.75
CA TYR A 544 17.06 -27.51 -16.17
C TYR A 544 16.18 -27.80 -14.96
N ALA A 545 14.88 -27.54 -15.08
CA ALA A 545 13.90 -27.82 -14.04
C ALA A 545 12.74 -28.65 -14.60
N LYS A 546 12.60 -29.89 -14.14
CA LYS A 546 11.49 -30.76 -14.53
C LYS A 546 10.21 -30.36 -13.79
N VAL A 547 9.16 -30.02 -14.53
CA VAL A 547 7.81 -29.88 -14.00
C VAL A 547 7.23 -31.28 -13.79
N PRO A 548 6.64 -31.59 -12.62
CA PRO A 548 5.93 -32.84 -12.41
C PRO A 548 4.88 -33.10 -13.50
N THR A 549 4.60 -34.37 -13.77
CA THR A 549 3.62 -34.76 -14.79
C THR A 549 2.25 -34.15 -14.45
N MET A 550 1.73 -33.35 -15.37
CA MET A 550 0.48 -32.60 -15.20
C MET A 550 -0.70 -33.44 -15.65
N LYS A 551 -1.54 -33.87 -14.71
CA LYS A 551 -2.71 -34.71 -14.98
C LYS A 551 -3.95 -33.85 -15.16
N LEU A 552 -4.51 -33.81 -16.37
CA LEU A 552 -5.76 -33.09 -16.65
C LEU A 552 -6.95 -34.04 -16.53
N PHE A 553 -7.87 -33.72 -15.63
CA PHE A 553 -9.07 -34.52 -15.39
C PHE A 553 -10.27 -33.95 -16.15
N PRO A 554 -11.20 -34.79 -16.64
CA PRO A 554 -12.42 -34.32 -17.29
C PRO A 554 -13.18 -33.29 -16.45
N ALA A 555 -13.66 -32.24 -17.09
CA ALA A 555 -14.43 -31.18 -16.44
C ALA A 555 -15.85 -31.06 -16.98
N ALA A 556 -16.74 -30.58 -16.13
CA ALA A 556 -18.05 -30.05 -16.47
C ALA A 556 -18.15 -28.60 -16.00
N THR A 557 -19.12 -27.86 -16.52
CA THR A 557 -19.35 -26.45 -16.15
C THR A 557 -20.58 -26.33 -15.27
N VAL A 558 -20.47 -25.61 -14.15
CA VAL A 558 -21.62 -25.23 -13.34
C VAL A 558 -21.85 -23.72 -13.38
N PHE A 559 -23.12 -23.30 -13.35
CA PHE A 559 -23.53 -21.91 -13.18
C PHE A 559 -24.12 -21.71 -11.78
N VAL A 560 -23.82 -20.56 -11.17
CA VAL A 560 -24.39 -20.16 -9.89
C VAL A 560 -24.53 -18.65 -9.82
N GLU A 561 -25.60 -18.17 -9.19
CA GLU A 561 -25.78 -16.75 -8.83
C GLU A 561 -25.77 -16.59 -7.30
N PRO A 562 -24.61 -16.22 -6.70
CA PRO A 562 -24.57 -15.91 -5.29
C PRO A 562 -25.21 -14.54 -5.03
N ARG A 563 -26.10 -14.44 -4.05
CA ARG A 563 -26.80 -13.21 -3.68
C ARG A 563 -26.42 -12.76 -2.28
N VAL A 564 -26.13 -11.47 -2.15
CA VAL A 564 -25.79 -10.84 -0.87
C VAL A 564 -26.05 -9.35 -0.95
N ASP A 565 -26.48 -8.73 0.14
CA ASP A 565 -26.81 -7.29 0.16
C ASP A 565 -25.56 -6.39 0.08
N GLN A 566 -24.37 -6.98 0.16
CA GLN A 566 -23.09 -6.29 0.05
C GLN A 566 -22.59 -6.21 -1.39
N LYS A 567 -22.21 -5.00 -1.83
CA LYS A 567 -21.70 -4.78 -3.20
C LYS A 567 -20.38 -5.48 -3.51
N ARG A 568 -19.56 -5.79 -2.50
CA ARG A 568 -18.25 -6.42 -2.63
C ARG A 568 -18.07 -7.51 -1.59
N LEU A 569 -18.09 -8.76 -2.03
CA LEU A 569 -17.85 -9.94 -1.21
C LEU A 569 -16.92 -10.89 -1.98
N SER A 570 -15.91 -11.45 -1.32
CA SER A 570 -15.01 -12.43 -1.92
C SER A 570 -15.59 -13.83 -1.71
N ILE A 571 -16.21 -14.40 -2.74
CA ILE A 571 -16.91 -15.69 -2.67
C ILE A 571 -16.05 -16.77 -3.35
N TRP A 572 -15.77 -17.85 -2.63
CA TRP A 572 -14.92 -18.95 -3.09
C TRP A 572 -15.76 -20.23 -3.28
N PRO A 573 -15.85 -20.81 -4.49
CA PRO A 573 -16.48 -22.10 -4.70
C PRO A 573 -15.53 -23.24 -4.29
N ARG A 574 -16.01 -24.15 -3.44
CA ARG A 574 -15.28 -25.32 -2.96
C ARG A 574 -16.05 -26.60 -3.30
N TRP A 575 -15.34 -27.61 -3.77
CA TRP A 575 -15.91 -28.95 -3.96
C TRP A 575 -15.89 -29.72 -2.64
N VAL A 576 -16.99 -30.39 -2.35
CA VAL A 576 -17.12 -31.33 -1.22
C VAL A 576 -17.31 -32.71 -1.83
N ILE A 577 -16.28 -33.54 -1.75
CA ILE A 577 -16.21 -34.86 -2.37
C ILE A 577 -16.04 -35.87 -1.24
N ASP A 578 -16.92 -36.88 -1.19
CA ASP A 578 -16.73 -38.04 -0.32
C ASP A 578 -15.93 -39.11 -1.09
N GLU A 579 -14.78 -39.49 -0.57
CA GLU A 579 -13.92 -40.50 -1.18
C GLU A 579 -14.57 -41.88 -1.27
N ASN A 580 -15.46 -42.21 -0.33
CA ASN A 580 -16.07 -43.55 -0.25
C ASN A 580 -17.25 -43.71 -1.22
N ASP A 581 -17.88 -42.60 -1.60
CA ASP A 581 -19.04 -42.58 -2.51
C ASP A 581 -18.65 -42.36 -3.98
N ASN A 582 -17.35 -42.41 -4.28
CA ASN A 582 -16.80 -42.14 -5.59
C ASN A 582 -15.96 -43.30 -6.14
N SER A 583 -15.72 -43.26 -7.45
CA SER A 583 -14.85 -44.22 -8.14
C SER A 583 -13.41 -44.17 -7.62
N VAL A 584 -12.67 -45.28 -7.77
CA VAL A 584 -11.31 -45.46 -7.24
C VAL A 584 -10.31 -44.36 -7.62
N TRP A 585 -10.49 -43.68 -8.77
CA TRP A 585 -9.61 -42.61 -9.21
C TRP A 585 -9.76 -41.31 -8.39
N VAL A 586 -10.81 -41.16 -7.56
CA VAL A 586 -11.01 -39.97 -6.71
C VAL A 586 -9.83 -39.73 -5.76
N ARG A 587 -9.19 -40.80 -5.27
CA ARG A 587 -8.02 -40.69 -4.38
C ARG A 587 -6.83 -40.07 -5.09
N GLU A 588 -6.59 -40.47 -6.33
CA GLU A 588 -5.52 -39.92 -7.16
C GLU A 588 -5.82 -38.45 -7.56
N PHE A 589 -7.09 -38.16 -7.87
CA PHE A 589 -7.55 -36.80 -8.12
C PHE A 589 -7.32 -35.87 -6.91
N LEU A 590 -7.73 -36.29 -5.72
CA LEU A 590 -7.53 -35.51 -4.50
C LEU A 590 -6.05 -35.40 -4.12
N ALA A 591 -5.24 -36.43 -4.37
CA ALA A 591 -3.80 -36.39 -4.17
C ALA A 591 -3.07 -35.45 -5.15
N THR A 592 -3.69 -35.12 -6.29
CA THR A 592 -3.12 -34.18 -7.27
C THR A 592 -3.22 -32.72 -6.80
N ASP A 593 -4.23 -32.36 -5.99
CA ASP A 593 -4.41 -31.02 -5.42
C ASP A 593 -3.94 -30.98 -3.96
N ASP A 594 -2.62 -30.82 -3.77
CA ASP A 594 -2.02 -30.69 -2.43
C ASP A 594 -2.04 -29.25 -1.88
N ARG A 595 -2.48 -28.28 -2.70
CA ARG A 595 -2.52 -26.82 -2.46
C ARG A 595 -1.19 -26.16 -2.13
N LYS A 596 -0.11 -26.93 -2.03
CA LYS A 596 1.25 -26.48 -1.72
C LYS A 596 2.02 -26.29 -3.01
N GLU A 597 2.13 -27.33 -3.79
CA GLU A 597 2.88 -27.42 -5.04
C GLU A 597 1.93 -27.45 -6.23
N SER A 598 0.77 -28.07 -6.08
CA SER A 598 -0.16 -28.39 -7.15
C SER A 598 -1.59 -28.01 -6.78
N LEU A 599 -2.33 -27.35 -7.68
CA LEU A 599 -3.74 -27.02 -7.45
C LEU A 599 -4.53 -26.90 -8.74
N PHE A 600 -5.80 -27.29 -8.72
CA PHE A 600 -6.70 -27.08 -9.87
C PHE A 600 -7.15 -25.62 -9.96
N THR A 601 -7.26 -25.09 -11.18
CA THR A 601 -7.53 -23.67 -11.45
C THR A 601 -9.02 -23.29 -11.46
N TYR A 602 -9.81 -23.91 -10.57
CA TYR A 602 -11.24 -23.58 -10.39
C TYR A 602 -11.46 -22.45 -9.35
N ASP A 603 -10.38 -22.00 -8.72
CA ASP A 603 -10.30 -21.17 -7.51
C ASP A 603 -10.52 -19.66 -7.75
N SER A 604 -11.30 -19.28 -8.77
CA SER A 604 -11.57 -17.86 -9.03
C SER A 604 -12.70 -17.32 -8.18
N TRP A 605 -12.50 -16.10 -7.66
CA TRP A 605 -13.50 -15.41 -6.85
C TRP A 605 -14.77 -15.13 -7.65
N LEU A 606 -15.91 -15.61 -7.16
CA LEU A 606 -17.20 -15.27 -7.71
C LEU A 606 -17.59 -13.86 -7.24
N LYS A 607 -18.10 -13.06 -8.17
CA LYS A 607 -18.68 -11.75 -7.85
C LYS A 607 -20.07 -11.90 -7.21
N PRO A 608 -20.43 -11.09 -6.21
CA PRO A 608 -21.77 -11.10 -5.65
C PRO A 608 -22.80 -10.59 -6.67
N ASN A 609 -24.03 -11.11 -6.59
CA ASN A 609 -25.19 -10.69 -7.37
C ASN A 609 -25.03 -10.82 -8.89
N GLN A 610 -24.22 -11.79 -9.33
CA GLN A 610 -24.00 -12.06 -10.75
C GLN A 610 -23.92 -13.57 -11.01
N ALA A 611 -24.70 -14.06 -11.99
CA ALA A 611 -24.58 -15.44 -12.48
C ALA A 611 -23.21 -15.63 -13.15
N GLN A 612 -22.45 -16.61 -12.68
CA GLN A 612 -21.09 -16.91 -13.13
C GLN A 612 -20.89 -18.42 -13.24
N SER A 613 -19.97 -18.84 -14.11
CA SER A 613 -19.60 -20.23 -14.27
C SER A 613 -18.25 -20.56 -13.63
N PHE A 614 -18.07 -21.82 -13.27
CA PHE A 614 -16.76 -22.41 -12.94
C PHE A 614 -16.77 -23.91 -13.27
N HIS A 615 -15.59 -24.51 -13.40
CA HIS A 615 -15.47 -25.95 -13.65
C HIS A 615 -15.59 -26.79 -12.37
N ILE A 616 -16.10 -28.01 -12.53
CA ILE A 616 -16.13 -29.09 -11.54
C ILE A 616 -15.58 -30.39 -12.18
N PRO A 617 -15.05 -31.36 -11.42
CA PRO A 617 -14.63 -32.64 -11.99
C PRO A 617 -15.85 -33.42 -12.50
N ALA A 618 -15.81 -33.81 -13.77
CA ALA A 618 -16.84 -34.63 -14.36
C ALA A 618 -16.72 -36.10 -13.93
N GLY A 619 -17.87 -36.80 -13.85
CA GLY A 619 -17.94 -38.20 -13.45
C GLY A 619 -17.76 -38.48 -11.96
N LEU A 620 -17.53 -37.46 -11.13
CA LEU A 620 -17.56 -37.58 -9.66
C LEU A 620 -18.90 -37.12 -9.10
N SER A 621 -19.31 -37.77 -8.02
CA SER A 621 -20.37 -37.33 -7.12
C SER A 621 -19.80 -36.30 -6.13
N LEU A 622 -20.27 -35.05 -6.20
CA LEU A 622 -19.78 -33.97 -5.34
C LEU A 622 -20.90 -33.01 -4.95
N ARG A 623 -20.67 -32.21 -3.90
CA ARG A 623 -21.46 -31.01 -3.58
C ARG A 623 -20.61 -29.77 -3.76
N VAL A 624 -21.28 -28.62 -3.92
CA VAL A 624 -20.61 -27.31 -4.01
C VAL A 624 -20.89 -26.54 -2.73
N LYS A 625 -19.83 -25.97 -2.15
CA LYS A 625 -19.90 -25.03 -1.05
C LYS A 625 -19.41 -23.66 -1.50
N LEU A 626 -20.10 -22.59 -1.13
CA LEU A 626 -19.66 -21.22 -1.36
C LEU A 626 -19.18 -20.62 -0.04
N ASP A 627 -17.87 -20.40 0.10
CA ASP A 627 -17.23 -19.85 1.30
C ASP A 627 -16.89 -18.36 1.13
N THR A 628 -16.82 -17.62 2.24
CA THR A 628 -16.39 -16.20 2.29
C THR A 628 -15.16 -16.05 3.19
N PRO A 629 -13.97 -16.51 2.75
CA PRO A 629 -12.81 -16.69 3.63
C PRO A 629 -12.29 -15.40 4.30
N TYR A 630 -12.57 -14.23 3.72
CA TYR A 630 -12.13 -12.94 4.24
C TYR A 630 -13.23 -12.12 4.92
N ASP A 631 -14.48 -12.61 4.88
CA ASP A 631 -15.63 -11.92 5.44
C ASP A 631 -16.47 -12.89 6.25
N ARG A 632 -16.40 -12.73 7.57
CA ARG A 632 -17.07 -13.62 8.52
C ARG A 632 -18.49 -13.20 8.84
N GLN A 633 -18.96 -12.06 8.32
CA GLN A 633 -20.32 -11.57 8.53
C GLN A 633 -21.38 -12.39 7.77
N TRP A 634 -20.93 -13.33 6.92
CA TRP A 634 -21.81 -14.14 6.08
C TRP A 634 -21.59 -15.63 6.32
N CYS A 635 -22.69 -16.37 6.39
CA CYS A 635 -22.69 -17.82 6.51
C CYS A 635 -22.26 -18.46 5.19
N PRO A 636 -21.38 -19.47 5.19
CA PRO A 636 -21.11 -20.21 3.98
C PRO A 636 -22.38 -20.94 3.50
N ILE A 637 -22.51 -21.11 2.19
CA ILE A 637 -23.65 -21.81 1.59
C ILE A 637 -23.22 -23.22 1.23
N ASP A 638 -23.87 -24.24 1.80
CA ASP A 638 -23.77 -25.62 1.35
C ASP A 638 -24.92 -25.90 0.38
N ILE A 639 -24.62 -26.18 -0.89
CA ILE A 639 -25.61 -26.54 -1.89
C ILE A 639 -25.87 -28.05 -1.75
N PRO A 640 -27.03 -28.49 -1.21
CA PRO A 640 -27.23 -29.88 -0.79
C PRO A 640 -27.32 -30.87 -1.96
N LYS A 641 -27.52 -30.36 -3.19
CA LYS A 641 -27.63 -31.18 -4.40
C LYS A 641 -26.30 -31.89 -4.68
N VAL A 642 -26.31 -33.22 -4.64
CA VAL A 642 -25.21 -34.03 -5.17
C VAL A 642 -25.21 -33.92 -6.70
N ILE A 643 -24.07 -33.55 -7.25
CA ILE A 643 -23.83 -33.32 -8.67
C ILE A 643 -23.00 -34.50 -9.18
N ASN A 644 -23.47 -35.13 -10.25
CA ASN A 644 -22.70 -36.07 -11.06
C ASN A 644 -23.07 -35.80 -12.52
N VAL A 645 -22.11 -35.28 -13.29
CA VAL A 645 -22.32 -34.79 -14.65
C VAL A 645 -21.21 -35.29 -15.56
N ALA A 646 -21.55 -35.49 -16.84
CA ALA A 646 -20.62 -35.96 -17.84
C ALA A 646 -19.63 -34.85 -18.26
N GLN A 647 -18.51 -35.25 -18.89
CA GLN A 647 -17.53 -34.31 -19.42
C GLN A 647 -18.18 -33.34 -20.43
N GLY A 648 -17.85 -32.06 -20.32
CA GLY A 648 -18.39 -30.99 -21.17
C GLY A 648 -19.85 -30.62 -20.88
N GLN A 649 -20.53 -31.30 -19.96
CA GLN A 649 -21.91 -30.96 -19.60
C GLN A 649 -21.97 -29.64 -18.84
N VAL A 650 -23.08 -28.91 -19.03
CA VAL A 650 -23.40 -27.69 -18.31
C VAL A 650 -24.54 -27.96 -17.33
N LEU A 651 -24.41 -27.50 -16.08
CA LEU A 651 -25.44 -27.58 -15.06
C LEU A 651 -25.67 -26.22 -14.40
N ASP A 652 -26.91 -25.79 -14.28
CA ASP A 652 -27.27 -24.60 -13.51
C ASP A 652 -27.67 -25.01 -12.07
N LEU A 653 -26.99 -24.43 -11.07
CA LEU A 653 -27.31 -24.59 -9.65
C LEU A 653 -28.31 -23.53 -9.18
N GLY A 654 -28.54 -22.50 -10.00
CA GLY A 654 -29.48 -21.42 -9.71
C GLY A 654 -28.92 -20.39 -8.75
N ARG A 655 -29.84 -19.75 -8.04
CA ARG A 655 -29.60 -18.62 -7.14
C ARG A 655 -29.50 -19.09 -5.69
N HIS A 656 -28.52 -18.56 -4.96
CA HIS A 656 -28.34 -18.85 -3.54
C HIS A 656 -28.02 -17.59 -2.73
N ASP A 657 -28.80 -17.35 -1.67
CA ASP A 657 -28.68 -16.18 -0.80
C ASP A 657 -27.78 -16.45 0.41
N PHE A 658 -26.78 -15.59 0.62
CA PHE A 658 -25.95 -15.59 1.82
C PHE A 658 -26.76 -15.03 3.00
N LYS A 659 -26.79 -15.76 4.10
CA LYS A 659 -27.37 -15.29 5.36
C LYS A 659 -26.30 -14.62 6.22
N PRO A 660 -26.64 -13.58 6.99
CA PRO A 660 -25.70 -13.02 7.95
C PRO A 660 -25.35 -14.05 9.02
N THR A 661 -24.16 -13.94 9.59
CA THR A 661 -23.78 -14.62 10.84
C THR A 661 -24.28 -13.84 12.05
N LEU A 662 -24.17 -14.45 13.24
CA LEU A 662 -24.51 -13.82 14.51
C LEU A 662 -23.25 -13.25 15.16
N GLU A 663 -23.31 -12.00 15.59
CA GLU A 663 -22.25 -11.43 16.40
C GLU A 663 -22.35 -11.94 17.84
N VAL A 664 -21.24 -12.41 18.40
CA VAL A 664 -21.08 -12.83 19.80
C VAL A 664 -19.80 -12.23 20.36
N SER A 665 -19.69 -12.19 21.68
CA SER A 665 -18.53 -11.63 22.37
C SER A 665 -17.90 -12.65 23.32
N VAL A 666 -16.59 -12.55 23.51
CA VAL A 666 -15.82 -13.33 24.47
C VAL A 666 -15.11 -12.38 25.41
N LYS A 667 -15.51 -12.40 26.68
CA LYS A 667 -14.88 -11.66 27.77
C LYS A 667 -13.77 -12.50 28.41
N VAL A 668 -12.54 -12.00 28.34
CA VAL A 668 -11.36 -12.65 28.89
C VAL A 668 -11.11 -12.14 30.29
N VAL A 669 -10.97 -13.06 31.25
CA VAL A 669 -10.69 -12.73 32.65
C VAL A 669 -9.51 -13.53 33.19
N ASN A 670 -8.81 -13.01 34.19
CA ASN A 670 -7.76 -13.73 34.92
C ASN A 670 -8.35 -14.67 35.99
N SER A 671 -7.48 -15.33 36.75
CA SER A 671 -7.85 -16.23 37.86
C SER A 671 -8.68 -15.57 38.97
N LEU A 672 -8.64 -14.23 39.07
CA LEU A 672 -9.39 -13.41 40.03
C LEU A 672 -10.69 -12.83 39.43
N GLY A 673 -11.03 -13.15 38.18
CA GLY A 673 -12.21 -12.63 37.49
C GLY A 673 -12.07 -11.20 36.95
N GLN A 674 -10.87 -10.63 36.96
CA GLN A 674 -10.60 -9.29 36.39
C GLN A 674 -10.36 -9.39 34.89
N THR A 675 -10.85 -8.41 34.13
CA THR A 675 -10.72 -8.37 32.67
C THR A 675 -9.26 -8.20 32.23
N VAL A 676 -8.90 -8.80 31.09
CA VAL A 676 -7.53 -8.75 30.55
C VAL A 676 -7.53 -8.26 29.11
N GLU A 677 -6.95 -7.09 28.86
CA GLU A 677 -6.76 -6.49 27.54
C GLU A 677 -5.66 -7.21 26.73
N GLY A 678 -5.79 -7.20 25.40
CA GLY A 678 -4.74 -7.56 24.45
C GLY A 678 -4.56 -9.06 24.21
N VAL A 679 -5.29 -9.91 24.95
CA VAL A 679 -5.26 -11.36 24.79
C VAL A 679 -5.76 -11.76 23.40
N PRO A 680 -5.00 -12.56 22.62
CA PRO A 680 -5.39 -12.98 21.27
C PRO A 680 -6.35 -14.17 21.31
N VAL A 681 -7.65 -13.90 21.34
CA VAL A 681 -8.68 -14.94 21.28
C VAL A 681 -8.88 -15.39 19.83
N ARG A 682 -9.00 -16.70 19.63
CA ARG A 682 -9.33 -17.30 18.34
C ARG A 682 -10.59 -18.15 18.50
N MET A 683 -11.29 -18.38 17.39
CA MET A 683 -12.41 -19.29 17.29
C MET A 683 -11.98 -20.54 16.52
N LEU A 684 -12.20 -21.71 17.09
CA LEU A 684 -12.02 -23.00 16.44
C LEU A 684 -13.37 -23.47 15.90
N ARG A 685 -13.48 -23.56 14.57
CA ARG A 685 -14.65 -24.11 13.89
C ARG A 685 -14.41 -25.57 13.49
N ASP A 686 -15.44 -26.40 13.64
CA ASP A 686 -15.46 -27.82 13.24
C ASP A 686 -14.28 -28.64 13.79
N GLY A 687 -13.71 -28.22 14.93
CA GLY A 687 -12.56 -28.84 15.59
C GLY A 687 -11.22 -28.80 14.82
N LYS A 688 -11.15 -28.17 13.64
CA LYS A 688 -10.01 -28.31 12.73
C LYS A 688 -9.26 -27.02 12.42
N ILE A 689 -9.95 -25.88 12.38
CA ILE A 689 -9.38 -24.63 11.86
C ILE A 689 -9.61 -23.47 12.83
N TRP A 690 -8.51 -22.87 13.28
CA TRP A 690 -8.54 -21.63 14.05
C TRP A 690 -8.72 -20.42 13.16
N SER A 691 -9.52 -19.47 13.63
CA SER A 691 -9.64 -18.15 13.04
C SER A 691 -8.35 -17.33 13.22
N VAL A 692 -8.29 -16.17 12.53
CA VAL A 692 -7.36 -15.10 12.93
C VAL A 692 -7.65 -14.67 14.37
N ALA A 693 -6.63 -14.17 15.06
CA ALA A 693 -6.78 -13.66 16.42
C ALA A 693 -7.60 -12.36 16.44
N HIS A 694 -8.46 -12.24 17.44
CA HIS A 694 -9.11 -11.00 17.84
C HIS A 694 -8.54 -10.66 19.22
N ASN A 695 -7.93 -9.49 19.36
CA ASN A 695 -7.33 -9.09 20.64
C ASN A 695 -8.42 -8.51 21.54
N ALA A 696 -8.47 -8.96 22.79
CA ALA A 696 -9.39 -8.39 23.77
C ALA A 696 -9.19 -6.87 23.92
N ASP A 697 -10.27 -6.11 23.94
CA ASP A 697 -10.26 -4.66 24.15
C ASP A 697 -9.96 -4.27 25.61
N GLU A 698 -10.01 -2.98 25.93
CA GLU A 698 -9.81 -2.45 27.28
C GLU A 698 -10.79 -3.01 28.32
N SER A 699 -11.96 -3.49 27.89
CA SER A 699 -12.96 -4.17 28.73
C SER A 699 -12.76 -5.68 28.76
N GLY A 700 -11.68 -6.19 28.15
CA GLY A 700 -11.37 -7.60 28.03
C GLY A 700 -12.24 -8.34 27.00
N VAL A 701 -12.90 -7.63 26.07
CA VAL A 701 -13.87 -8.24 25.15
C VAL A 701 -13.28 -8.42 23.76
N SER A 702 -13.50 -9.60 23.17
CA SER A 702 -13.23 -9.90 21.75
C SER A 702 -14.54 -10.25 21.04
N ARG A 703 -14.83 -9.65 19.89
CA ARG A 703 -16.07 -9.91 19.13
C ARG A 703 -15.84 -10.88 17.98
N PHE A 704 -16.79 -11.78 17.76
CA PHE A 704 -16.73 -12.80 16.71
C PHE A 704 -18.06 -12.90 15.98
N ASN A 705 -17.98 -13.32 14.73
CA ASN A 705 -19.15 -13.69 13.94
C ASN A 705 -19.23 -15.23 13.86
N VAL A 706 -20.33 -15.80 14.33
CA VAL A 706 -20.59 -17.25 14.41
C VAL A 706 -21.77 -17.64 13.54
N ILE A 707 -21.72 -18.84 12.98
CA ILE A 707 -22.81 -19.36 12.15
C ILE A 707 -23.96 -19.76 13.10
N PRO A 708 -25.23 -19.42 12.80
CA PRO A 708 -26.37 -19.97 13.53
C PRO A 708 -26.33 -21.51 13.56
N ASP A 709 -26.93 -22.12 14.59
CA ASP A 709 -27.02 -23.58 14.73
C ASP A 709 -25.65 -24.29 14.70
N SER A 710 -24.64 -23.67 15.31
CA SER A 710 -23.26 -24.20 15.31
C SER A 710 -22.68 -24.33 16.71
N GLU A 711 -21.70 -25.23 16.83
CA GLU A 711 -20.89 -25.43 18.03
C GLU A 711 -19.40 -25.32 17.69
N GLY A 712 -18.60 -25.00 18.71
CA GLY A 712 -17.16 -24.85 18.54
C GLY A 712 -16.48 -24.42 19.82
N GLN A 713 -15.30 -23.83 19.69
CA GLN A 713 -14.54 -23.32 20.84
C GLN A 713 -14.01 -21.91 20.59
N PHE A 714 -13.97 -21.10 21.64
CA PHE A 714 -13.09 -19.95 21.71
C PHE A 714 -11.87 -20.31 22.54
N GLY A 715 -10.70 -19.78 22.20
CA GLY A 715 -9.50 -20.10 22.96
C GLY A 715 -8.29 -19.27 22.64
N VAL A 716 -7.28 -19.46 23.47
CA VAL A 716 -5.99 -18.81 23.41
C VAL A 716 -4.92 -19.89 23.38
N SER A 717 -3.94 -19.70 22.50
CA SER A 717 -2.81 -20.61 22.33
C SER A 717 -1.50 -19.82 22.42
N TYR A 718 -0.54 -20.36 23.15
CA TYR A 718 0.82 -19.86 23.22
C TYR A 718 1.79 -20.95 22.77
N HIS A 719 2.69 -20.59 21.86
CA HIS A 719 3.75 -21.43 21.31
C HIS A 719 5.08 -20.71 21.51
N GLY A 720 5.82 -21.05 22.56
CA GLY A 720 7.05 -20.36 22.97
C GLY A 720 8.33 -21.14 22.74
N GLU A 721 9.46 -20.46 22.95
CA GLU A 721 10.78 -21.09 23.01
C GLU A 721 10.84 -22.16 24.11
N GLY A 722 11.67 -23.20 23.90
CA GLY A 722 11.79 -24.32 24.83
C GLY A 722 10.64 -25.34 24.75
N GLY A 723 9.80 -25.27 23.73
CA GLY A 723 8.72 -26.25 23.48
C GLY A 723 7.48 -26.06 24.36
N VAL A 724 7.36 -24.92 25.05
CA VAL A 724 6.18 -24.60 25.84
C VAL A 724 4.99 -24.37 24.92
N ASN A 725 3.98 -25.22 25.05
CA ASN A 725 2.72 -25.14 24.30
C ASN A 725 1.56 -25.12 25.29
N LEU A 726 0.89 -23.98 25.40
CA LEU A 726 -0.29 -23.82 26.25
C LEU A 726 -1.52 -23.59 25.38
N ARG A 727 -2.66 -24.15 25.79
CA ARG A 727 -3.94 -23.97 25.13
C ARG A 727 -5.05 -23.97 26.17
N GLU A 728 -5.85 -22.92 26.17
CA GLU A 728 -7.00 -22.77 27.05
C GLU A 728 -8.22 -22.37 26.22
N THR A 729 -9.35 -23.04 26.45
CA THR A 729 -10.53 -22.93 25.60
C THR A 729 -11.82 -22.99 26.38
N ILE A 730 -12.87 -22.36 25.85
CA ILE A 730 -14.27 -22.54 26.25
C ILE A 730 -15.08 -23.01 25.05
N SER A 731 -16.05 -23.89 25.28
CA SER A 731 -16.98 -24.33 24.24
C SER A 731 -18.11 -23.33 24.07
N TYR A 732 -18.63 -23.21 22.85
CA TYR A 732 -19.87 -22.50 22.56
C TYR A 732 -20.84 -23.41 21.80
N ARG A 733 -22.13 -23.13 21.95
CA ARG A 733 -23.23 -23.67 21.15
C ARG A 733 -24.25 -22.57 20.95
N ILE A 734 -24.59 -22.28 19.70
CA ILE A 734 -25.57 -21.26 19.31
C ILE A 734 -26.75 -22.00 18.66
N GLU A 735 -27.94 -21.88 19.22
CA GLU A 735 -29.11 -22.70 18.80
C GLU A 735 -30.18 -21.93 18.01
N ALA A 736 -30.09 -20.60 17.91
CA ALA A 736 -31.06 -19.79 17.17
C ALA A 736 -30.52 -18.38 16.87
N ASP A 737 -31.18 -17.70 15.92
CA ASP A 737 -30.93 -16.31 15.55
C ASP A 737 -31.13 -15.30 16.70
N THR A 738 -31.79 -15.72 17.80
CA THR A 738 -32.06 -14.87 18.97
C THR A 738 -30.87 -14.70 19.92
N GLU A 739 -29.75 -15.40 19.68
CA GLU A 739 -28.56 -15.31 20.54
C GLU A 739 -27.54 -14.25 20.08
N ALA A 740 -27.92 -13.35 19.16
CA ALA A 740 -27.10 -12.21 18.80
C ALA A 740 -26.72 -11.38 20.04
N GLY A 741 -25.44 -11.06 20.19
CA GLY A 741 -24.89 -10.33 21.33
C GLY A 741 -24.57 -11.21 22.55
N ARG A 742 -24.71 -12.54 22.48
CA ARG A 742 -24.33 -13.44 23.58
C ARG A 742 -22.86 -13.25 23.98
N GLU A 743 -22.62 -13.12 25.28
CA GLU A 743 -21.29 -13.02 25.88
C GLU A 743 -20.86 -14.36 26.47
N PHE A 744 -19.64 -14.79 26.15
CA PHE A 744 -18.96 -15.95 26.71
C PHE A 744 -17.81 -15.50 27.61
N VAL A 745 -17.53 -16.20 28.71
CA VAL A 745 -16.42 -15.84 29.62
C VAL A 745 -15.29 -16.87 29.51
N LEU A 746 -14.11 -16.42 29.08
CA LEU A 746 -12.89 -17.22 29.00
C LEU A 746 -11.97 -16.83 30.16
N GLN A 747 -11.91 -17.66 31.19
CA GLN A 747 -10.96 -17.50 32.28
C GLN A 747 -9.60 -18.10 31.91
N LEU A 748 -8.54 -17.31 31.98
CA LEU A 748 -7.18 -17.75 31.71
C LEU A 748 -6.40 -18.03 33.00
N SER A 749 -5.49 -19.00 32.94
CA SER A 749 -4.55 -19.27 34.03
C SER A 749 -3.47 -18.19 34.13
N ASP A 750 -2.94 -17.99 35.34
CA ASP A 750 -1.80 -17.09 35.55
C ASP A 750 -0.57 -17.52 34.74
N GLN A 751 -0.43 -18.83 34.48
CA GLN A 751 0.63 -19.37 33.63
C GLN A 751 0.48 -18.90 32.18
N MET A 752 -0.72 -18.99 31.60
CA MET A 752 -0.99 -18.49 30.25
C MET A 752 -0.70 -17.00 30.16
N LEU A 753 -1.20 -16.21 31.12
CA LEU A 753 -1.00 -14.76 31.16
C LEU A 753 0.48 -14.39 31.29
N TYR A 754 1.22 -15.08 32.15
CA TYR A 754 2.67 -14.88 32.28
C TYR A 754 3.38 -15.09 30.94
N HIS A 755 3.08 -16.17 30.22
CA HIS A 755 3.72 -16.45 28.94
C HIS A 755 3.36 -15.44 27.83
N LEU A 756 2.11 -14.95 27.80
CA LEU A 756 1.68 -13.96 26.82
C LEU A 756 2.32 -12.59 27.02
N PHE A 757 2.54 -12.18 28.28
CA PHE A 757 2.93 -10.81 28.63
C PHE A 757 4.34 -10.66 29.22
N LYS A 758 5.14 -11.73 29.25
CA LYS A 758 6.55 -11.65 29.70
C LYS A 758 7.37 -10.64 28.92
#